data_AF-A0A369GEL5-F1
#
_entry.id   AF-A0A369GEL5-F1
#
_cell.length_a   1.000
_cell.length_b   1.000
_cell.length_c   1.000
_cell.angle_alpha   90.00
_cell.angle_beta   90.00
_cell.angle_gamma   90.00
#
_symmetry.space_group_name_H-M   'P 1'
#
loop_
_entity.id
_entity.type
_entity.pdbx_description
1 polymer ?
#
loop_
_entity_poly.entity_id
_entity_poly.type
_entity_poly.pdbx_seq_one_letter_code
_entity_poly.pdbx_strand_id
1 'polypeptide(L)'
;MSEFEASKAYVAQEDVYYDDGREVRLLHHIYSRPDLDQIRGSPEKVLAAIDHYGRTVAYLMNVGEHKGDIVRQLILETKPEVMVELGGYVGYSAILFGAALQQAGGRQFLSLERNPEFAAVASSLVDLAGLSSFVKIVVGPCQDSIRRLHSAGELRLIGMLFLDHWKPAYVPDLKLCEQLGLIQPGSVLAADNVIKPGNPPYLEYVRSSVEDKKKGFAAQTGTESFDKKWVEMYEKREGVEKVDMTAQGDPRLVYTSKLIESFEPTGVPNLLLLSLSLLLLPISTSVIVAVSVWNRLTPQNEPASSSGRKTVLVTGVGMSKGLCLARLFHRAGHRVIGADCSALSPGRVSAAVDSFHKLPKPAHFSADESGRDPYVLRLLEIVRSEGVQLWVSVSDVSAAAQDAIARDLIEDRTTARAVQLSLADVQTLHEKDSFMRYIQSLGLPTPDTEVVTSRDAVVEFLTRRGGLELKPGAAQYLLKPIGVNDLARFNMPLLPLSTAAETMGRIDSIPLDGAPSFIMQEFISGPEFCTHALVIKGRVRAFVACPSSELLMHYEALPRDSQLSKRMLAFTETVAKAGGPEWTGHVSFDFLLKAETEELYPIECNPRAHTAIVLFNDTPQMVDEYLTVLEPDSADGEEELSPNSPQRYYWIGQDFVEKAIDSPSRSKLASFIHDVRHSKDGTFEVWDPWPWWWLYHVYWPLQFITLLVRGERWSRINVSTGKYTPCIYCWKGAKVPHAPQLLRLLFALLPPPLDTSLDHRRHRLATPLPPSRHPPASTLDTRSSDPPNSPMASAATKAGGLITAVRVLVPAAVVSVGYTVYRIDWRACYVALTTGPDRKWRWMQILLALLSWKSLPLVWTWRIFYAMMYHSVFAKSPPLTPRFLFKPMVNESHVTLLEMDYNLHKSNSTFFADLDCARTHLVSYLCRRGMEKLRHNRRDALVPDPTTGLPASGPVNIMLGSVACSFRREVGAFSRYEMWSRIIAWDRKWLYIITHFVPKGTAKPAEWLDRRCAGLKTNKSATSADAAADWEKKIQATGLSKYVFKLGRLTVHPAIVLEQSGLLPYRPHGWTREKDPTEIDDNDQIDSINDDDDDEWDWRRVEAQRRKGMEMASKFQALEDMHDLFDGGNDGALGRF
;
A
#
# COMPACT_ATOMS: atom_id res chain seq x y z
N MET A 1 -7.40 -14.97 -23.00
CA MET A 1 -8.60 -14.73 -22.16
C MET A 1 -9.34 -13.55 -22.77
N SER A 2 -10.68 -13.60 -22.83
CA SER A 2 -11.49 -12.56 -23.47
C SER A 2 -11.37 -11.21 -22.75
N GLU A 3 -11.48 -10.11 -23.50
CA GLU A 3 -11.65 -8.78 -22.93
C GLU A 3 -12.85 -8.75 -21.97
N PHE A 4 -12.75 -8.00 -20.87
CA PHE A 4 -13.87 -7.76 -19.98
C PHE A 4 -14.94 -6.96 -20.73
N GLU A 5 -16.00 -7.64 -21.15
CA GLU A 5 -17.13 -7.00 -21.78
C GLU A 5 -18.02 -6.38 -20.70
N ALA A 6 -17.91 -5.06 -20.50
CA ALA A 6 -18.73 -4.35 -19.52
C ALA A 6 -20.25 -4.56 -19.71
N SER A 7 -20.69 -4.89 -20.93
CA SER A 7 -22.08 -5.27 -21.24
C SER A 7 -22.51 -6.62 -20.66
N LYS A 8 -21.56 -7.50 -20.32
CA LYS A 8 -21.83 -8.81 -19.70
C LYS A 8 -21.80 -8.76 -18.17
N ALA A 9 -21.35 -7.64 -17.59
CA ALA A 9 -21.28 -7.47 -16.14
C ALA A 9 -22.67 -7.50 -15.48
N TYR A 10 -22.81 -8.33 -14.45
CA TYR A 10 -23.98 -8.31 -13.59
C TYR A 10 -24.08 -7.01 -12.79
N VAL A 11 -25.27 -6.73 -12.25
CA VAL A 11 -25.44 -5.63 -11.29
C VAL A 11 -24.54 -5.85 -10.07
N ALA A 12 -24.20 -4.77 -9.37
CA ALA A 12 -23.29 -4.85 -8.22
C ALA A 12 -23.82 -5.81 -7.14
N GLN A 13 -22.92 -6.64 -6.61
CA GLN A 13 -23.24 -7.56 -5.52
C GLN A 13 -23.64 -6.78 -4.25
N GLU A 14 -24.77 -7.17 -3.66
CA GLU A 14 -25.31 -6.61 -2.42
C GLU A 14 -24.76 -7.34 -1.19
N ASP A 15 -24.94 -6.77 0.01
CA ASP A 15 -24.52 -7.43 1.27
C ASP A 15 -25.26 -8.75 1.52
N VAL A 16 -26.51 -8.82 1.07
CA VAL A 16 -27.31 -10.04 1.00
C VAL A 16 -27.50 -10.35 -0.47
N TYR A 17 -26.97 -11.48 -0.94
CA TYR A 17 -26.89 -11.76 -2.37
C TYR A 17 -27.40 -13.16 -2.78
N TYR A 18 -27.99 -13.90 -1.83
CA TYR A 18 -28.72 -15.15 -2.04
C TYR A 18 -29.68 -15.41 -0.87
N ASP A 19 -30.66 -16.30 -1.05
CA ASP A 19 -31.63 -16.71 -0.02
C ASP A 19 -32.42 -15.51 0.57
N ASP A 20 -32.89 -14.64 -0.31
CA ASP A 20 -33.76 -13.49 0.01
C ASP A 20 -35.01 -13.46 -0.88
N GLY A 21 -35.33 -14.61 -1.46
CA GLY A 21 -36.40 -14.80 -2.43
C GLY A 21 -36.05 -14.32 -3.85
N ARG A 22 -34.82 -13.86 -4.14
CA ARG A 22 -34.42 -13.47 -5.51
C ARG A 22 -34.49 -14.63 -6.49
N GLU A 23 -34.28 -15.85 -6.01
CA GLU A 23 -34.30 -17.09 -6.78
C GLU A 23 -35.71 -17.36 -7.31
N VAL A 24 -36.71 -17.19 -6.46
CA VAL A 24 -38.13 -17.30 -6.83
C VAL A 24 -38.54 -16.10 -7.71
N ARG A 25 -38.05 -14.88 -7.43
CA ARG A 25 -38.28 -13.72 -8.30
C ARG A 25 -37.68 -13.89 -9.70
N LEU A 26 -36.50 -14.51 -9.82
CA LEU A 26 -35.89 -14.87 -11.11
C LEU A 26 -36.83 -15.80 -11.90
N LEU A 27 -37.35 -16.84 -11.24
CA LEU A 27 -38.29 -17.77 -11.88
C LEU A 27 -39.53 -17.03 -12.40
N HIS A 28 -40.17 -16.21 -11.56
CA HIS A 28 -41.31 -15.40 -11.99
C HIS A 28 -40.96 -14.40 -13.11
N HIS A 29 -39.78 -13.80 -13.06
CA HIS A 29 -39.32 -12.88 -14.08
C HIS A 29 -39.21 -13.59 -15.44
N ILE A 30 -38.61 -14.78 -15.49
CA ILE A 30 -38.48 -15.55 -16.73
C ILE A 30 -39.87 -16.00 -17.24
N TYR A 31 -40.72 -16.54 -16.37
CA TYR A 31 -42.06 -17.03 -16.75
C TYR A 31 -43.06 -15.92 -17.09
N SER A 32 -42.78 -14.67 -16.77
CA SER A 32 -43.63 -13.52 -17.14
C SER A 32 -43.19 -12.84 -18.44
N ARG A 33 -42.13 -13.34 -19.10
CA ARG A 33 -41.65 -12.76 -20.35
C ARG A 33 -42.64 -12.99 -21.51
N PRO A 34 -42.84 -12.00 -22.39
CA PRO A 34 -43.75 -12.14 -23.54
C PRO A 34 -43.23 -13.13 -24.60
N ASP A 35 -41.93 -13.43 -24.62
CA ASP A 35 -41.26 -14.36 -25.53
C ASP A 35 -41.03 -15.75 -24.91
N LEU A 36 -41.71 -16.11 -23.82
CA LEU A 36 -41.53 -17.38 -23.10
C LEU A 36 -41.62 -18.62 -24.01
N ASP A 37 -42.57 -18.63 -24.95
CA ASP A 37 -42.74 -19.75 -25.90
C ASP A 37 -41.54 -19.92 -26.83
N GLN A 38 -40.79 -18.85 -27.10
CA GLN A 38 -39.57 -18.90 -27.89
C GLN A 38 -38.36 -19.37 -27.08
N ILE A 39 -38.40 -19.21 -25.75
CA ILE A 39 -37.35 -19.61 -24.80
C ILE A 39 -37.44 -21.11 -24.49
N ARG A 40 -38.67 -21.64 -24.42
CA ARG A 40 -38.95 -23.03 -24.06
C ARG A 40 -38.21 -24.01 -24.97
N GLY A 41 -37.56 -25.00 -24.36
CA GLY A 41 -36.78 -26.04 -25.03
C GLY A 41 -35.42 -25.59 -25.55
N SER A 42 -34.95 -24.38 -25.19
CA SER A 42 -33.65 -23.86 -25.61
C SER A 42 -32.78 -23.52 -24.40
N PRO A 43 -31.76 -24.35 -24.08
CA PRO A 43 -30.82 -24.08 -22.99
C PRO A 43 -30.14 -22.70 -23.12
N GLU A 44 -29.68 -22.34 -24.33
CA GLU A 44 -29.06 -21.02 -24.60
C GLU A 44 -29.98 -19.85 -24.28
N LYS A 45 -31.25 -19.91 -24.67
CA LYS A 45 -32.20 -18.82 -24.41
C LYS A 45 -32.61 -18.73 -22.94
N VAL A 46 -32.69 -19.86 -22.25
CA VAL A 46 -32.93 -19.87 -20.79
C VAL A 46 -31.75 -19.24 -20.05
N LEU A 47 -30.52 -19.61 -20.40
CA LEU A 47 -29.31 -19.01 -19.82
C LEU A 47 -29.25 -17.50 -20.10
N ALA A 48 -29.53 -17.08 -21.34
CA ALA A 48 -29.59 -15.66 -21.70
C ALA A 48 -30.66 -14.89 -20.91
N ALA A 49 -31.79 -15.52 -20.57
CA ALA A 49 -32.81 -14.92 -19.72
C ALA A 49 -32.35 -14.80 -18.26
N ILE A 50 -31.60 -15.77 -17.74
CA ILE A 50 -30.98 -15.69 -16.40
C ILE A 50 -29.93 -14.58 -16.37
N ASP A 51 -29.04 -14.52 -17.37
CA ASP A 51 -28.02 -13.48 -17.48
C ASP A 51 -28.65 -12.09 -17.61
N HIS A 52 -29.74 -11.95 -18.37
CA HIS A 52 -30.47 -10.70 -18.46
C HIS A 52 -30.98 -10.22 -17.09
N TYR A 53 -31.54 -11.12 -16.28
CA TYR A 53 -31.96 -10.79 -14.92
C TYR A 53 -30.75 -10.40 -14.04
N GLY A 54 -29.64 -11.15 -14.12
CA GLY A 54 -28.38 -10.86 -13.43
C GLY A 54 -27.80 -9.48 -13.76
N ARG A 55 -28.00 -9.01 -15.00
CA ARG A 55 -27.52 -7.72 -15.51
C ARG A 55 -28.46 -6.55 -15.26
N THR A 56 -29.76 -6.78 -15.02
CA THR A 56 -30.76 -5.71 -15.00
C THR A 56 -31.56 -5.60 -13.70
N VAL A 57 -31.72 -6.69 -12.96
CA VAL A 57 -32.64 -6.75 -11.81
C VAL A 57 -31.90 -6.98 -10.50
N ALA A 58 -31.18 -8.09 -10.36
CA ALA A 58 -30.50 -8.44 -9.12
C ALA A 58 -29.29 -9.32 -9.38
N TYR A 59 -28.25 -9.17 -8.56
CA TYR A 59 -27.04 -9.99 -8.65
C TYR A 59 -27.37 -11.47 -8.40
N LEU A 60 -26.78 -12.36 -9.19
CA LEU A 60 -26.86 -13.81 -9.03
C LEU A 60 -25.46 -14.38 -8.84
N MET A 61 -25.32 -15.34 -7.92
CA MET A 61 -24.04 -15.99 -7.61
C MET A 61 -23.73 -17.21 -8.48
N ASN A 62 -24.34 -17.33 -9.67
CA ASN A 62 -24.08 -18.44 -10.58
C ASN A 62 -22.68 -18.34 -11.21
N VAL A 63 -22.23 -19.47 -11.80
CA VAL A 63 -20.91 -19.57 -12.45
C VAL A 63 -20.70 -18.52 -13.57
N GLY A 64 -21.78 -18.13 -14.26
CA GLY A 64 -21.76 -17.13 -15.35
C GLY A 64 -21.06 -17.62 -16.62
N GLU A 65 -21.11 -16.82 -17.68
CA GLU A 65 -20.67 -17.19 -19.02
C GLU A 65 -19.18 -17.56 -19.08
N HIS A 66 -18.28 -16.73 -18.52
CA HIS A 66 -16.83 -16.93 -18.68
C HIS A 66 -16.31 -18.17 -17.94
N LYS A 67 -16.67 -18.34 -16.65
CA LYS A 67 -16.29 -19.54 -15.89
C LYS A 67 -17.04 -20.77 -16.38
N GLY A 68 -18.32 -20.60 -16.72
CA GLY A 68 -19.15 -21.66 -17.26
C GLY A 68 -18.56 -22.24 -18.53
N ASP A 69 -18.04 -21.40 -19.42
CA ASP A 69 -17.41 -21.83 -20.66
C ASP A 69 -16.15 -22.68 -20.45
N ILE A 70 -15.36 -22.42 -19.39
CA ILE A 70 -14.19 -23.24 -19.06
C ILE A 70 -14.61 -24.67 -18.71
N VAL A 71 -15.62 -24.81 -17.86
CA VAL A 71 -16.13 -26.14 -17.46
C VAL A 71 -16.89 -26.80 -18.62
N ARG A 72 -17.62 -26.01 -19.43
CA ARG A 72 -18.25 -26.48 -20.67
C ARG A 72 -17.22 -27.12 -21.60
N GLN A 73 -16.10 -26.45 -21.87
CA GLN A 73 -15.05 -27.01 -22.70
C GLN A 73 -14.45 -28.28 -22.09
N LEU A 74 -14.22 -28.28 -20.78
CA LEU A 74 -13.73 -29.48 -20.08
C LEU A 74 -14.68 -30.68 -20.24
N ILE A 75 -16.00 -30.47 -20.21
CA ILE A 75 -17.00 -31.52 -20.47
C ILE A 75 -16.91 -32.03 -21.91
N LEU A 76 -16.79 -31.13 -22.89
CA LEU A 76 -16.70 -31.48 -24.31
C LEU A 76 -15.41 -32.24 -24.64
N GLU A 77 -14.30 -31.89 -23.98
CA GLU A 77 -12.99 -32.54 -24.10
C GLU A 77 -12.98 -33.93 -23.44
N THR A 78 -13.50 -34.02 -22.20
CA THR A 78 -13.38 -35.25 -21.38
C THR A 78 -14.52 -36.25 -21.62
N LYS A 79 -15.63 -35.80 -22.22
CA LYS A 79 -16.81 -36.60 -22.60
C LYS A 79 -17.25 -37.60 -21.52
N PRO A 80 -17.50 -37.13 -20.28
CA PRO A 80 -17.84 -38.04 -19.20
C PRO A 80 -19.21 -38.68 -19.45
N GLU A 81 -19.36 -39.98 -19.15
CA GLU A 81 -20.68 -40.62 -19.25
C GLU A 81 -21.64 -40.13 -18.16
N VAL A 82 -21.11 -39.85 -16.96
CA VAL A 82 -21.88 -39.40 -15.80
C VAL A 82 -21.21 -38.18 -15.20
N MET A 83 -21.96 -37.09 -15.08
CA MET A 83 -21.53 -35.89 -14.39
C MET A 83 -22.35 -35.72 -13.10
N VAL A 84 -21.66 -35.37 -12.02
CA VAL A 84 -22.28 -35.01 -10.74
C VAL A 84 -21.86 -33.58 -10.40
N GLU A 85 -22.83 -32.76 -10.03
CA GLU A 85 -22.63 -31.42 -9.48
C GLU A 85 -23.07 -31.38 -8.03
N LEU A 86 -22.24 -30.80 -7.17
CA LEU A 86 -22.59 -30.49 -5.79
C LEU A 86 -22.78 -28.96 -5.67
N GLY A 87 -24.04 -28.53 -5.51
CA GLY A 87 -24.47 -27.13 -5.48
C GLY A 87 -25.13 -26.71 -6.80
N GLY A 88 -26.45 -26.70 -6.85
CA GLY A 88 -27.22 -26.37 -8.07
C GLY A 88 -27.75 -24.93 -8.10
N TYR A 89 -28.02 -24.33 -6.93
CA TYR A 89 -28.61 -23.00 -6.78
C TYR A 89 -29.83 -22.79 -7.70
N VAL A 90 -29.81 -21.84 -8.63
CA VAL A 90 -30.89 -21.58 -9.59
C VAL A 90 -30.83 -22.47 -10.85
N GLY A 91 -29.89 -23.41 -10.93
CA GLY A 91 -29.78 -24.37 -12.04
C GLY A 91 -29.03 -23.87 -13.28
N TYR A 92 -28.35 -22.72 -13.22
CA TYR A 92 -27.59 -22.18 -14.36
C TYR A 92 -26.51 -23.14 -14.87
N SER A 93 -25.68 -23.64 -13.96
CA SER A 93 -24.64 -24.63 -14.28
C SER A 93 -25.25 -25.96 -14.72
N ALA A 94 -26.31 -26.44 -14.07
CA ALA A 94 -27.04 -27.63 -14.47
C ALA A 94 -27.59 -27.55 -15.92
N ILE A 95 -28.09 -26.39 -16.36
CA ILE A 95 -28.54 -26.17 -17.73
C ILE A 95 -27.34 -26.12 -18.70
N LEU A 96 -26.33 -25.30 -18.39
CA LEU A 96 -25.17 -25.11 -19.26
C LEU A 96 -24.37 -26.40 -19.46
N PHE A 97 -24.03 -27.05 -18.35
CA PHE A 97 -23.25 -28.28 -18.35
C PHE A 97 -24.10 -29.48 -18.78
N GLY A 98 -25.39 -29.51 -18.45
CA GLY A 98 -26.32 -30.54 -18.93
C GLY A 98 -26.44 -30.55 -20.45
N ALA A 99 -26.59 -29.37 -21.07
CA ALA A 99 -26.59 -29.24 -22.53
C ALA A 99 -25.27 -29.68 -23.16
N ALA A 100 -24.14 -29.27 -22.58
CA ALA A 100 -22.81 -29.65 -23.06
C ALA A 100 -22.52 -31.15 -22.92
N LEU A 101 -22.95 -31.75 -21.81
CA LEU A 101 -22.82 -33.17 -21.55
C LEU A 101 -23.68 -33.98 -22.51
N GLN A 102 -24.92 -33.55 -22.76
CA GLN A 102 -25.80 -34.18 -23.73
C GLN A 102 -25.18 -34.12 -25.14
N GLN A 103 -24.61 -32.97 -25.51
CA GLN A 103 -23.87 -32.80 -26.78
C GLN A 103 -22.64 -33.70 -26.86
N ALA A 104 -21.93 -33.90 -25.74
CA ALA A 104 -20.77 -34.79 -25.66
C ALA A 104 -21.13 -36.30 -25.70
N GLY A 105 -22.42 -36.64 -25.72
CA GLY A 105 -22.90 -38.03 -25.71
C GLY A 105 -22.93 -38.65 -24.31
N GLY A 106 -22.89 -37.84 -23.26
CA GLY A 106 -23.01 -38.31 -21.88
C GLY A 106 -24.36 -38.98 -21.63
N ARG A 107 -24.42 -39.84 -20.62
CA ARG A 107 -25.59 -40.64 -20.25
C ARG A 107 -26.49 -39.93 -19.25
N GLN A 108 -25.93 -39.22 -18.28
CA GLN A 108 -26.70 -38.67 -17.17
C GLN A 108 -25.99 -37.52 -16.45
N PHE A 109 -26.77 -36.49 -16.08
CA PHE A 109 -26.34 -35.42 -15.18
C PHE A 109 -27.13 -35.49 -13.87
N LEU A 110 -26.43 -35.49 -12.73
CA LEU A 110 -27.03 -35.38 -11.39
C LEU A 110 -26.59 -34.07 -10.71
N SER A 111 -27.52 -33.17 -10.43
CA SER A 111 -27.25 -31.94 -9.66
C SER A 111 -27.82 -32.11 -8.25
N LEU A 112 -26.97 -32.08 -7.23
CA LEU A 112 -27.37 -32.25 -5.84
C LEU A 112 -27.53 -30.86 -5.21
N GLU A 113 -28.76 -30.54 -4.82
CA GLU A 113 -29.11 -29.26 -4.21
C GLU A 113 -29.78 -29.50 -2.85
N ARG A 114 -29.23 -28.87 -1.81
CA ARG A 114 -29.66 -29.06 -0.44
C ARG A 114 -30.97 -28.33 -0.18
N ASN A 115 -31.08 -27.08 -0.63
CA ASN A 115 -32.22 -26.24 -0.35
C ASN A 115 -33.40 -26.63 -1.28
N PRO A 116 -34.55 -27.08 -0.74
CA PRO A 116 -35.67 -27.53 -1.56
C PRO A 116 -36.29 -26.43 -2.42
N GLU A 117 -36.21 -25.16 -2.01
CA GLU A 117 -36.70 -24.02 -2.79
C GLU A 117 -35.80 -23.77 -4.00
N PHE A 118 -34.47 -23.76 -3.79
CA PHE A 118 -33.50 -23.64 -4.88
C PHE A 118 -33.61 -24.81 -5.85
N ALA A 119 -33.73 -26.03 -5.33
CA ALA A 119 -33.94 -27.21 -6.15
C ALA A 119 -35.22 -27.13 -6.99
N ALA A 120 -36.31 -26.55 -6.46
CA ALA A 120 -37.56 -26.35 -7.20
C ALA A 120 -37.40 -25.30 -8.31
N VAL A 121 -36.70 -24.20 -8.05
CA VAL A 121 -36.35 -23.18 -9.05
C VAL A 121 -35.48 -23.79 -10.15
N ALA A 122 -34.40 -24.49 -9.78
CA ALA A 122 -33.51 -25.16 -10.71
C ALA A 122 -34.25 -26.20 -11.55
N SER A 123 -35.10 -27.03 -10.94
CA SER A 123 -35.91 -28.02 -11.66
C SER A 123 -36.85 -27.37 -12.68
N SER A 124 -37.47 -26.24 -12.32
CA SER A 124 -38.37 -25.51 -13.22
C SER A 124 -37.63 -24.90 -14.41
N LEU A 125 -36.43 -24.35 -14.19
CA LEU A 125 -35.62 -23.77 -15.27
C LEU A 125 -34.97 -24.85 -16.15
N VAL A 126 -34.56 -25.98 -15.59
CA VAL A 126 -34.11 -27.17 -16.33
C VAL A 126 -35.24 -27.72 -17.21
N ASP A 127 -36.47 -27.73 -16.71
CA ASP A 127 -37.65 -28.12 -17.49
C ASP A 127 -37.95 -27.15 -18.61
N LEU A 128 -37.89 -25.84 -18.33
CA LEU A 128 -38.03 -24.81 -19.35
C LEU A 128 -36.95 -24.95 -20.44
N ALA A 129 -35.73 -25.36 -20.08
CA ALA A 129 -34.64 -25.61 -21.03
C ALA A 129 -34.82 -26.90 -21.86
N GLY A 130 -35.79 -27.75 -21.53
CA GLY A 130 -36.03 -29.03 -22.20
C GLY A 130 -35.08 -30.16 -21.78
N LEU A 131 -34.43 -30.03 -20.62
CA LEU A 131 -33.40 -30.96 -20.14
C LEU A 131 -33.88 -31.92 -19.05
N SER A 132 -35.16 -31.88 -18.64
CA SER A 132 -35.73 -32.70 -17.55
C SER A 132 -35.52 -34.22 -17.70
N SER A 133 -35.45 -34.74 -18.93
CA SER A 133 -35.21 -36.16 -19.17
C SER A 133 -33.75 -36.57 -18.98
N PHE A 134 -32.84 -35.61 -18.85
CA PHE A 134 -31.39 -35.81 -18.84
C PHE A 134 -30.71 -35.32 -17.56
N VAL A 135 -31.12 -34.15 -17.08
CA VAL A 135 -30.63 -33.53 -15.84
C VAL A 135 -31.61 -33.85 -14.71
N LYS A 136 -31.15 -34.60 -13.72
CA LYS A 136 -31.94 -34.94 -12.52
C LYS A 136 -31.44 -34.13 -11.33
N ILE A 137 -32.30 -33.25 -10.81
CA ILE A 137 -32.05 -32.53 -9.56
C ILE A 137 -32.38 -33.47 -8.39
N VAL A 138 -31.42 -33.65 -7.48
CA VAL A 138 -31.55 -34.51 -6.30
C VAL A 138 -31.58 -33.63 -5.06
N VAL A 139 -32.74 -33.60 -4.40
CA VAL A 139 -32.95 -32.77 -3.21
C VAL A 139 -32.40 -33.47 -1.96
N GLY A 140 -31.59 -32.74 -1.20
CA GLY A 140 -31.09 -33.11 0.13
C GLY A 140 -29.59 -32.89 0.30
N PRO A 141 -29.04 -33.11 1.51
CA PRO A 141 -27.60 -32.98 1.78
C PRO A 141 -26.76 -33.83 0.81
N CYS A 142 -25.59 -33.32 0.42
CA CYS A 142 -24.77 -33.94 -0.62
C CYS A 142 -24.35 -35.37 -0.25
N GLN A 143 -23.80 -35.58 0.95
CA GLN A 143 -23.34 -36.90 1.41
C GLN A 143 -24.47 -37.93 1.52
N ASP A 144 -25.62 -37.54 2.04
CA ASP A 144 -26.79 -38.42 2.15
C ASP A 144 -27.31 -38.81 0.77
N SER A 145 -27.36 -37.84 -0.16
CA SER A 145 -27.75 -38.08 -1.55
C SER A 145 -26.77 -39.00 -2.27
N ILE A 146 -25.45 -38.80 -2.10
CA ILE A 146 -24.41 -39.69 -2.66
C ILE A 146 -24.57 -41.12 -2.12
N ARG A 147 -24.72 -41.30 -0.79
CA ARG A 147 -24.90 -42.62 -0.17
C ARG A 147 -26.16 -43.31 -0.68
N ARG A 148 -27.27 -42.58 -0.79
CA ARG A 148 -28.56 -43.09 -1.30
C ARG A 148 -28.47 -43.50 -2.77
N LEU A 149 -27.87 -42.68 -3.62
CA LEU A 149 -27.71 -42.99 -5.04
C LEU A 149 -26.78 -44.18 -5.27
N HIS A 150 -25.71 -44.28 -4.48
CA HIS A 150 -24.80 -45.42 -4.52
C HIS A 150 -25.48 -46.71 -4.02
N SER A 151 -26.19 -46.68 -2.89
CA SER A 151 -26.85 -47.86 -2.33
C SER A 151 -28.02 -48.36 -3.20
N ALA A 152 -28.71 -47.46 -3.89
CA ALA A 152 -29.73 -47.80 -4.90
C ALA A 152 -29.12 -48.33 -6.21
N GLY A 153 -27.79 -48.26 -6.38
CA GLY A 153 -27.10 -48.66 -7.60
C GLY A 153 -27.30 -47.71 -8.78
N GLU A 154 -27.88 -46.53 -8.55
CA GLU A 154 -28.12 -45.45 -9.52
C GLU A 154 -26.84 -44.68 -9.86
N LEU A 155 -25.89 -44.60 -8.91
CA LEU A 155 -24.59 -43.97 -9.09
C LEU A 155 -23.47 -44.97 -8.78
N ARG A 156 -22.69 -45.34 -9.79
CA ARG A 156 -21.60 -46.34 -9.67
C ARG A 156 -20.23 -45.78 -10.02
N LEU A 157 -20.19 -44.77 -10.87
CA LEU A 157 -18.98 -44.09 -11.33
C LEU A 157 -19.32 -42.64 -11.64
N ILE A 158 -18.44 -41.73 -11.25
CA ILE A 158 -18.48 -40.32 -11.60
C ILE A 158 -17.37 -40.06 -12.61
N GLY A 159 -17.74 -39.80 -13.86
CA GLY A 159 -16.79 -39.41 -14.90
C GLY A 159 -16.29 -37.98 -14.68
N MET A 160 -17.18 -37.09 -14.23
CA MET A 160 -16.82 -35.73 -13.85
C MET A 160 -17.57 -35.24 -12.62
N LEU A 161 -16.85 -34.68 -11.65
CA LEU A 161 -17.39 -34.08 -10.42
C LEU A 161 -17.16 -32.57 -10.43
N PHE A 162 -18.24 -31.80 -10.40
CA PHE A 162 -18.21 -30.35 -10.24
C PHE A 162 -18.55 -29.95 -8.80
N LEU A 163 -17.70 -29.12 -8.19
CA LEU A 163 -17.81 -28.67 -6.80
C LEU A 163 -18.01 -27.15 -6.76
N ASP A 164 -19.24 -26.70 -6.46
CA ASP A 164 -19.55 -25.28 -6.19
C ASP A 164 -20.65 -25.12 -5.13
N HIS A 165 -20.43 -25.69 -3.95
CA HIS A 165 -21.34 -25.59 -2.81
C HIS A 165 -20.62 -25.05 -1.56
N TRP A 166 -21.06 -25.45 -0.37
CA TRP A 166 -20.44 -25.08 0.90
C TRP A 166 -18.98 -25.55 0.98
N LYS A 167 -18.05 -24.59 1.02
CA LYS A 167 -16.62 -24.83 0.81
C LYS A 167 -16.00 -25.82 1.82
N PRO A 168 -16.35 -25.79 3.12
CA PRO A 168 -15.87 -26.78 4.08
C PRO A 168 -16.20 -28.25 3.73
N ALA A 169 -17.27 -28.51 2.97
CA ALA A 169 -17.70 -29.87 2.62
C ALA A 169 -16.94 -30.49 1.43
N TYR A 170 -16.14 -29.73 0.68
CA TYR A 170 -15.45 -30.26 -0.53
C TYR A 170 -14.56 -31.47 -0.25
N VAL A 171 -13.74 -31.40 0.82
CA VAL A 171 -12.83 -32.50 1.17
C VAL A 171 -13.60 -33.71 1.71
N PRO A 172 -14.50 -33.56 2.70
CA PRO A 172 -15.33 -34.67 3.16
C PRO A 172 -16.12 -35.36 2.05
N ASP A 173 -16.72 -34.59 1.15
CA ASP A 173 -17.54 -35.13 0.05
C ASP A 173 -16.69 -35.88 -0.98
N LEU A 174 -15.52 -35.32 -1.34
CA LEU A 174 -14.57 -36.02 -2.20
C LEU A 174 -14.12 -37.34 -1.55
N LYS A 175 -13.71 -37.32 -0.28
CA LYS A 175 -13.31 -38.53 0.45
C LYS A 175 -14.41 -39.58 0.50
N LEU A 176 -15.67 -39.16 0.67
CA LEU A 176 -16.80 -40.08 0.63
C LEU A 176 -16.94 -40.72 -0.76
N CYS A 177 -16.85 -39.93 -1.83
CA CYS A 177 -16.92 -40.45 -3.20
C CYS A 177 -15.78 -41.43 -3.51
N GLU A 178 -14.55 -41.13 -3.09
CA GLU A 178 -13.41 -42.04 -3.22
C GLU A 178 -13.61 -43.35 -2.43
N GLN A 179 -14.06 -43.26 -1.18
CA GLN A 179 -14.28 -44.42 -0.31
C GLN A 179 -15.40 -45.35 -0.83
N LEU A 180 -16.41 -44.78 -1.48
CA LEU A 180 -17.48 -45.54 -2.15
C LEU A 180 -17.06 -46.06 -3.54
N GLY A 181 -15.84 -45.79 -4.00
CA GLY A 181 -15.35 -46.22 -5.31
C GLY A 181 -16.00 -45.49 -6.49
N LEU A 182 -16.67 -44.35 -6.24
CA LEU A 182 -17.31 -43.52 -7.25
C LEU A 182 -16.30 -42.71 -8.07
N ILE A 183 -15.14 -42.42 -7.50
CA ILE A 183 -14.00 -41.78 -8.18
C ILE A 183 -12.96 -42.85 -8.48
N GLN A 184 -12.51 -42.90 -9.72
CA GLN A 184 -11.52 -43.87 -10.21
C GLN A 184 -10.49 -43.16 -11.11
N PRO A 185 -9.36 -43.81 -11.44
CA PRO A 185 -8.44 -43.28 -12.43
C PRO A 185 -9.18 -42.96 -13.74
N GLY A 186 -9.09 -41.69 -14.19
CA GLY A 186 -9.84 -41.16 -15.32
C GLY A 186 -11.01 -40.24 -14.95
N SER A 187 -11.46 -40.24 -13.69
CA SER A 187 -12.43 -39.25 -13.20
C SER A 187 -11.83 -37.84 -13.19
N VAL A 188 -12.62 -36.86 -13.60
CA VAL A 188 -12.23 -35.44 -13.70
C VAL A 188 -12.91 -34.62 -12.60
N LEU A 189 -12.14 -33.76 -11.92
CA LEU A 189 -12.66 -32.90 -10.86
C LEU A 189 -12.53 -31.44 -11.30
N ALA A 190 -13.63 -30.69 -11.20
CA ALA A 190 -13.66 -29.25 -11.41
C ALA A 190 -14.21 -28.56 -10.16
N ALA A 191 -13.39 -27.75 -9.49
CA ALA A 191 -13.76 -27.08 -8.24
C ALA A 191 -13.72 -25.56 -8.42
N ASP A 192 -14.87 -24.91 -8.26
CA ASP A 192 -14.95 -23.45 -8.34
C ASP A 192 -14.56 -22.80 -7.01
N ASN A 193 -14.18 -21.52 -7.07
CA ASN A 193 -13.97 -20.66 -5.91
C ASN A 193 -12.83 -21.09 -4.96
N VAL A 194 -11.89 -21.91 -5.43
CA VAL A 194 -10.75 -22.43 -4.65
C VAL A 194 -9.69 -21.39 -4.28
N ILE A 195 -9.69 -20.22 -4.95
CA ILE A 195 -8.81 -19.06 -4.66
C ILE A 195 -9.54 -17.99 -3.83
N LYS A 196 -10.77 -17.62 -4.21
CA LYS A 196 -11.61 -16.66 -3.49
C LYS A 196 -13.07 -17.11 -3.55
N PRO A 197 -13.79 -17.26 -2.42
CA PRO A 197 -13.36 -17.10 -1.01
C PRO A 197 -12.25 -18.05 -0.54
N GLY A 198 -11.91 -19.09 -1.29
CA GLY A 198 -10.75 -19.95 -1.05
C GLY A 198 -11.11 -21.31 -0.44
N ASN A 199 -10.36 -22.36 -0.82
CA ASN A 199 -10.45 -23.69 -0.19
C ASN A 199 -9.06 -24.36 -0.07
N PRO A 200 -8.18 -23.87 0.84
CA PRO A 200 -6.86 -24.45 1.04
C PRO A 200 -6.88 -25.94 1.40
N PRO A 201 -7.76 -26.44 2.29
CA PRO A 201 -7.81 -27.87 2.62
C PRO A 201 -8.05 -28.77 1.41
N TYR A 202 -8.93 -28.33 0.49
CA TYR A 202 -9.19 -29.05 -0.76
C TYR A 202 -7.95 -29.11 -1.66
N LEU A 203 -7.31 -27.95 -1.91
CA LEU A 203 -6.12 -27.88 -2.75
C LEU A 203 -4.96 -28.69 -2.19
N GLU A 204 -4.77 -28.67 -0.87
CA GLU A 204 -3.74 -29.46 -0.20
C GLU A 204 -4.02 -30.96 -0.31
N TYR A 205 -5.28 -31.37 -0.09
CA TYR A 205 -5.68 -32.77 -0.20
C TYR A 205 -5.48 -33.34 -1.60
N VAL A 206 -5.95 -32.66 -2.66
CA VAL A 206 -5.82 -33.17 -4.03
C VAL A 206 -4.38 -33.16 -4.54
N ARG A 207 -3.50 -32.32 -3.96
CA ARG A 207 -2.07 -32.22 -4.32
C ARG A 207 -1.14 -33.04 -3.41
N SER A 208 -1.67 -33.69 -2.38
CA SER A 208 -0.89 -34.49 -1.43
C SER A 208 -0.43 -35.82 -2.01
N SER A 209 0.73 -36.30 -1.56
CA SER A 209 1.25 -37.62 -1.95
C SER A 209 0.49 -38.76 -1.28
N VAL A 210 0.63 -39.98 -1.81
CA VAL A 210 0.06 -41.21 -1.22
C VAL A 210 0.53 -41.40 0.22
N GLU A 211 1.80 -41.10 0.51
CA GLU A 211 2.37 -41.23 1.85
C GLU A 211 1.76 -40.24 2.84
N ASP A 212 1.55 -38.99 2.40
CA ASP A 212 0.93 -37.94 3.21
C ASP A 212 -0.52 -38.30 3.54
N LYS A 213 -1.27 -38.81 2.56
CA LYS A 213 -2.64 -39.31 2.78
C LYS A 213 -2.68 -40.48 3.76
N LYS A 214 -1.72 -41.43 3.67
CA LYS A 214 -1.63 -42.61 4.56
C LYS A 214 -1.22 -42.28 6.00
N LYS A 215 -0.40 -41.26 6.22
CA LYS A 215 0.05 -40.83 7.56
C LYS A 215 -1.06 -40.22 8.41
N GLY A 216 -2.30 -40.23 7.94
CA GLY A 216 -3.43 -39.61 8.62
C GLY A 216 -3.38 -38.11 8.43
N PHE A 217 -3.49 -37.68 7.17
CA PHE A 217 -3.56 -36.27 6.81
C PHE A 217 -4.68 -35.57 7.60
N ALA A 218 -4.29 -34.90 8.67
CA ALA A 218 -5.13 -34.02 9.46
C ALA A 218 -5.20 -32.66 8.74
N ALA A 219 -5.82 -32.63 7.55
CA ALA A 219 -6.35 -31.37 7.06
C ALA A 219 -7.17 -30.77 8.21
N GLN A 220 -6.99 -29.48 8.50
CA GLN A 220 -7.94 -28.75 9.34
C GLN A 220 -9.26 -28.67 8.57
N THR A 221 -10.02 -29.76 8.59
CA THR A 221 -11.30 -29.92 7.88
C THR A 221 -12.45 -29.24 8.62
N GLY A 222 -12.16 -28.57 9.74
CA GLY A 222 -13.10 -27.70 10.45
C GLY A 222 -13.24 -26.34 9.77
N THR A 223 -14.23 -25.57 10.21
CA THR A 223 -14.51 -24.22 9.72
C THR A 223 -13.43 -23.19 10.09
N GLU A 224 -12.50 -23.54 10.98
CA GLU A 224 -11.41 -22.67 11.47
C GLU A 224 -10.42 -22.22 10.38
N SER A 225 -10.30 -22.97 9.28
CA SER A 225 -9.41 -22.69 8.15
C SER A 225 -10.03 -21.76 7.10
N PHE A 226 -11.30 -21.37 7.28
CA PHE A 226 -12.07 -20.50 6.39
C PHE A 226 -12.34 -19.14 7.05
N ASP A 227 -12.55 -18.08 6.26
CA ASP A 227 -12.90 -16.77 6.80
C ASP A 227 -14.24 -16.84 7.54
N LYS A 228 -14.24 -16.42 8.81
CA LYS A 228 -15.40 -16.44 9.71
C LYS A 228 -16.62 -15.76 9.09
N LYS A 229 -16.43 -14.70 8.30
CA LYS A 229 -17.54 -13.99 7.65
C LYS A 229 -18.33 -14.91 6.71
N TRP A 230 -17.64 -15.75 5.92
CA TRP A 230 -18.29 -16.65 4.97
C TRP A 230 -18.92 -17.85 5.68
N VAL A 231 -18.26 -18.39 6.70
CA VAL A 231 -18.78 -19.50 7.51
C VAL A 231 -20.07 -19.09 8.23
N GLU A 232 -20.04 -17.97 8.97
CA GLU A 232 -21.19 -17.47 9.74
C GLU A 232 -22.37 -17.08 8.83
N MET A 233 -22.10 -16.57 7.61
CA MET A 233 -23.14 -16.23 6.65
C MET A 233 -23.92 -17.47 6.16
N TYR A 234 -23.22 -18.57 5.84
CA TYR A 234 -23.86 -19.83 5.47
C TYR A 234 -24.59 -20.48 6.66
N GLU A 235 -23.96 -20.52 7.84
CA GLU A 235 -24.53 -21.15 9.05
C GLU A 235 -25.80 -20.45 9.55
N LYS A 236 -25.87 -19.12 9.45
CA LYS A 236 -27.00 -18.32 9.95
C LYS A 236 -28.28 -18.49 9.13
N ARG A 237 -28.19 -18.89 7.86
CA ARG A 237 -29.32 -18.94 6.91
C ARG A 237 -29.76 -20.37 6.58
N GLU A 238 -28.82 -21.26 6.30
CA GLU A 238 -29.10 -22.65 5.92
C GLU A 238 -29.04 -23.61 7.13
N GLY A 239 -28.58 -23.14 8.30
CA GLY A 239 -28.27 -23.98 9.47
C GLY A 239 -26.96 -24.76 9.33
N VAL A 240 -26.33 -25.13 10.46
CA VAL A 240 -25.05 -25.87 10.49
C VAL A 240 -25.20 -27.22 9.79
N GLU A 241 -24.57 -27.38 8.62
CA GLU A 241 -24.50 -28.66 7.95
C GLU A 241 -23.68 -29.63 8.80
N LYS A 242 -24.29 -30.74 9.23
CA LYS A 242 -23.58 -31.82 9.92
C LYS A 242 -22.84 -32.67 8.88
N VAL A 243 -21.69 -32.20 8.44
CA VAL A 243 -20.85 -32.94 7.51
C VAL A 243 -20.20 -34.11 8.24
N ASP A 244 -20.32 -35.30 7.66
CA ASP A 244 -19.67 -36.49 8.16
C ASP A 244 -18.18 -36.46 7.82
N MET A 245 -17.37 -36.20 8.85
CA MET A 245 -15.90 -36.12 8.72
C MET A 245 -15.23 -37.49 8.84
N THR A 246 -15.99 -38.57 8.99
CA THR A 246 -15.44 -39.92 9.21
C THR A 246 -14.93 -40.59 7.93
N ALA A 247 -15.30 -40.07 6.75
CA ALA A 247 -14.82 -40.58 5.47
C ALA A 247 -13.30 -40.44 5.35
N GLN A 248 -12.61 -41.54 5.05
CA GLN A 248 -11.13 -41.56 4.99
C GLN A 248 -10.59 -41.26 3.58
N GLY A 249 -11.41 -41.48 2.54
CA GLY A 249 -10.98 -41.41 1.14
C GLY A 249 -10.19 -42.64 0.70
N ASP A 250 -9.66 -42.59 -0.53
CA ASP A 250 -8.70 -43.59 -1.03
C ASP A 250 -7.31 -42.95 -1.15
N PRO A 251 -6.37 -43.26 -0.24
CA PRO A 251 -5.05 -42.65 -0.26
C PRO A 251 -4.21 -43.03 -1.49
N ARG A 252 -4.63 -44.01 -2.29
CA ARG A 252 -3.93 -44.45 -3.51
C ARG A 252 -4.25 -43.58 -4.71
N LEU A 253 -5.33 -42.79 -4.68
CA LEU A 253 -5.68 -41.89 -5.77
C LEU A 253 -4.78 -40.66 -5.75
N VAL A 254 -4.14 -40.38 -6.89
CA VAL A 254 -3.26 -39.22 -7.11
C VAL A 254 -3.89 -38.36 -8.19
N TYR A 255 -4.04 -37.07 -7.93
CA TYR A 255 -4.67 -36.14 -8.88
C TYR A 255 -3.61 -35.29 -9.57
N THR A 256 -3.72 -35.18 -10.89
CA THR A 256 -3.02 -34.14 -11.66
C THR A 256 -3.86 -32.88 -11.63
N SER A 257 -3.40 -31.84 -10.93
CA SER A 257 -4.17 -30.60 -10.76
C SER A 257 -3.65 -29.48 -11.67
N LYS A 258 -4.55 -28.73 -12.30
CA LYS A 258 -4.28 -27.48 -13.02
C LYS A 258 -5.14 -26.38 -12.42
N LEU A 259 -4.53 -25.23 -12.10
CA LEU A 259 -5.27 -24.05 -11.68
C LEU A 259 -5.58 -23.21 -12.93
N ILE A 260 -6.85 -22.83 -13.11
CA ILE A 260 -7.29 -21.96 -14.20
C ILE A 260 -7.80 -20.67 -13.58
N GLU A 261 -7.13 -19.56 -13.88
CA GLU A 261 -7.58 -18.22 -13.47
C GLU A 261 -8.72 -17.76 -14.38
N SER A 262 -9.85 -17.42 -13.78
CA SER A 262 -11.07 -17.03 -14.50
C SER A 262 -11.58 -15.63 -14.10
N PHE A 263 -10.72 -14.85 -13.45
CA PHE A 263 -11.07 -13.54 -12.90
C PHE A 263 -11.14 -12.46 -13.99
N GLU A 264 -12.29 -11.80 -14.07
CA GLU A 264 -12.43 -10.52 -14.78
C GLU A 264 -11.99 -9.38 -13.85
N PRO A 265 -10.90 -8.65 -14.13
CA PRO A 265 -10.47 -7.55 -13.29
C PRO A 265 -11.45 -6.37 -13.43
N THR A 266 -12.38 -6.27 -12.47
CA THR A 266 -13.32 -5.14 -12.36
C THR A 266 -12.63 -3.81 -12.03
N GLY A 267 -11.32 -3.83 -11.73
CA GLY A 267 -10.46 -2.65 -11.63
C GLY A 267 -11.02 -1.59 -10.67
N VAL A 268 -11.14 -1.94 -9.39
CA VAL A 268 -11.62 -0.99 -8.37
C VAL A 268 -10.51 0.01 -8.05
N PRO A 269 -10.74 1.33 -8.18
CA PRO A 269 -9.78 2.34 -7.74
C PRO A 269 -9.45 2.15 -6.27
N ASN A 270 -8.18 1.89 -5.97
CA ASN A 270 -7.72 1.62 -4.62
C ASN A 270 -6.72 2.70 -4.16
N LEU A 271 -7.07 3.42 -3.09
CA LEU A 271 -6.19 4.43 -2.46
C LEU A 271 -5.22 3.82 -1.43
N LEU A 272 -5.29 2.51 -1.18
CA LEU A 272 -4.50 1.81 -0.17
C LEU A 272 -3.00 2.12 -0.26
N LEU A 273 -2.39 2.03 -1.45
CA LEU A 273 -0.94 2.27 -1.59
C LEU A 273 -0.54 3.72 -1.29
N LEU A 274 -1.40 4.69 -1.62
CA LEU A 274 -1.21 6.11 -1.26
C LEU A 274 -1.37 6.32 0.25
N SER A 275 -2.41 5.71 0.84
CA SER A 275 -2.67 5.77 2.28
C SER A 275 -1.54 5.13 3.09
N LEU A 276 -1.02 3.99 2.64
CA LEU A 276 0.13 3.32 3.27
C LEU A 276 1.39 4.18 3.20
N SER A 277 1.66 4.81 2.06
CA SER A 277 2.78 5.73 1.93
C SER A 277 2.68 6.89 2.93
N LEU A 278 1.49 7.51 3.07
CA LEU A 278 1.25 8.60 4.03
C LEU A 278 1.35 8.13 5.48
N LEU A 279 0.81 6.96 5.80
CA LEU A 279 0.82 6.38 7.15
C LEU A 279 2.26 6.06 7.60
N LEU A 280 3.07 5.50 6.70
CA LEU A 280 4.44 5.08 7.00
C LEU A 280 5.45 6.22 6.89
N LEU A 281 5.09 7.34 6.24
CA LEU A 281 5.97 8.49 6.01
C LEU A 281 6.70 8.98 7.27
N PRO A 282 6.06 9.17 8.44
CA PRO A 282 6.77 9.66 9.63
C PRO A 282 7.81 8.65 10.14
N ILE A 283 7.48 7.36 10.07
CA ILE A 283 8.32 6.27 10.58
C ILE A 283 9.53 6.10 9.67
N SER A 284 9.30 5.93 8.37
CA SER A 284 10.36 5.77 7.38
C SER A 284 11.28 6.99 7.35
N THR A 285 10.73 8.21 7.38
CA THR A 285 11.52 9.44 7.42
C THR A 285 12.40 9.51 8.68
N SER A 286 11.86 9.14 9.84
CA SER A 286 12.63 9.15 11.09
C SER A 286 13.80 8.16 11.04
N VAL A 287 13.57 6.96 10.50
CA VAL A 287 14.62 5.94 10.31
C VAL A 287 15.70 6.44 9.36
N ILE A 288 15.32 6.98 8.20
CA ILE A 288 16.25 7.40 7.15
C ILE A 288 17.07 8.61 7.59
N VAL A 289 16.46 9.55 8.32
CA VAL A 289 17.18 10.68 8.93
C VAL A 289 18.14 10.18 10.01
N ALA A 290 17.74 9.25 10.87
CA ALA A 290 18.62 8.68 11.90
C ALA A 290 19.83 7.96 11.27
N VAL A 291 19.60 7.14 10.24
CA VAL A 291 20.65 6.46 9.48
C VAL A 291 21.57 7.46 8.78
N SER A 292 21.01 8.50 8.15
CA SER A 292 21.80 9.55 7.50
C SER A 292 22.67 10.33 8.48
N VAL A 293 22.17 10.59 9.69
CA VAL A 293 22.94 11.22 10.77
C VAL A 293 24.03 10.28 11.26
N TRP A 294 23.69 9.01 11.49
CA TRP A 294 24.65 7.98 11.89
C TRP A 294 25.82 7.89 10.91
N ASN A 295 25.56 7.78 9.60
CA ASN A 295 26.60 7.71 8.58
C ASN A 295 27.51 8.93 8.52
N ARG A 296 27.01 10.12 8.89
CA ARG A 296 27.82 11.33 8.96
C ARG A 296 28.69 11.39 10.22
N LEU A 297 28.26 10.75 11.30
CA LEU A 297 28.97 10.72 12.57
C LEU A 297 29.95 9.54 12.67
N THR A 298 29.68 8.45 11.96
CA THR A 298 30.57 7.30 11.87
C THR A 298 31.58 7.51 10.74
N PRO A 299 32.90 7.51 11.01
CA PRO A 299 33.90 7.54 9.97
C PRO A 299 33.68 6.37 9.03
N GLN A 300 33.38 6.64 7.76
CA GLN A 300 33.41 5.61 6.74
C GLN A 300 34.84 5.45 6.27
N ASN A 301 35.32 4.21 6.19
CA ASN A 301 36.58 3.92 5.53
C ASN A 301 36.43 4.31 4.06
N GLU A 302 37.14 5.36 3.63
CA GLU A 302 37.22 5.68 2.21
C GLU A 302 37.81 4.47 1.48
N PRO A 303 37.26 4.09 0.31
CA PRO A 303 37.78 2.96 -0.44
C PRO A 303 39.25 3.18 -0.80
N ALA A 304 40.06 2.13 -0.63
CA ALA A 304 41.43 2.14 -1.12
C ALA A 304 41.42 2.20 -2.65
N SER A 305 41.90 3.32 -3.20
CA SER A 305 42.08 3.53 -4.64
C SER A 305 43.11 2.55 -5.21
N SER A 306 42.69 1.50 -5.92
CA SER A 306 43.59 0.59 -6.63
C SER A 306 43.70 0.86 -8.14
N SER A 307 42.95 1.82 -8.72
CA SER A 307 43.10 2.20 -10.13
C SER A 307 42.75 3.68 -10.37
N GLY A 308 43.25 4.26 -11.47
CA GLY A 308 43.03 5.67 -11.79
C GLY A 308 41.54 6.00 -11.94
N ARG A 309 41.03 6.95 -11.14
CA ARG A 309 39.63 7.37 -11.12
C ARG A 309 39.08 7.66 -12.52
N LYS A 310 38.02 6.92 -12.92
CA LYS A 310 37.28 7.12 -14.16
C LYS A 310 35.96 7.90 -13.96
N THR A 311 35.44 8.47 -15.05
CA THR A 311 34.05 8.98 -15.11
C THR A 311 33.17 7.98 -15.84
N VAL A 312 32.17 7.44 -15.14
CA VAL A 312 31.29 6.37 -15.62
C VAL A 312 29.86 6.87 -15.72
N LEU A 313 29.22 6.71 -16.87
CA LEU A 313 27.79 6.93 -17.06
C LEU A 313 27.05 5.61 -16.83
N VAL A 314 26.06 5.61 -15.94
CA VAL A 314 25.13 4.50 -15.75
C VAL A 314 23.73 4.99 -16.12
N THR A 315 23.14 4.37 -17.13
CA THR A 315 21.74 4.62 -17.52
C THR A 315 20.80 3.72 -16.74
N GLY A 316 19.50 4.04 -16.65
CA GLY A 316 18.52 3.19 -15.94
C GLY A 316 18.70 3.12 -14.42
N VAL A 317 19.28 4.16 -13.80
CA VAL A 317 19.55 4.22 -12.35
C VAL A 317 18.29 4.27 -11.47
N GLY A 318 17.10 4.38 -12.06
CA GLY A 318 15.83 4.25 -11.35
C GLY A 318 15.41 2.81 -11.08
N MET A 319 16.06 1.85 -11.74
CA MET A 319 15.89 0.42 -11.51
C MET A 319 16.95 -0.08 -10.52
N SER A 320 16.61 -1.08 -9.71
CA SER A 320 17.55 -1.67 -8.74
C SER A 320 18.86 -2.15 -9.39
N LYS A 321 18.79 -2.69 -10.61
CA LYS A 321 19.97 -3.09 -11.40
C LYS A 321 20.93 -1.93 -11.72
N GLY A 322 20.41 -0.78 -12.14
CA GLY A 322 21.22 0.40 -12.46
C GLY A 322 21.78 1.06 -11.21
N LEU A 323 20.96 1.13 -10.15
CA LEU A 323 21.39 1.66 -8.85
C LEU A 323 22.49 0.80 -8.20
N CYS A 324 22.40 -0.53 -8.30
CA CYS A 324 23.44 -1.46 -7.84
C CYS A 324 24.80 -1.15 -8.50
N LEU A 325 24.82 -1.01 -9.83
CA LEU A 325 26.05 -0.69 -10.56
C LEU A 325 26.60 0.69 -10.21
N ALA A 326 25.75 1.72 -10.15
CA ALA A 326 26.16 3.05 -9.73
C ALA A 326 26.85 3.02 -8.36
N ARG A 327 26.31 2.24 -7.42
CA ARG A 327 26.89 2.04 -6.09
C ARG A 327 28.23 1.30 -6.11
N LEU A 328 28.36 0.26 -6.93
CA LEU A 328 29.63 -0.48 -7.08
C LEU A 328 30.74 0.44 -7.63
N PHE A 329 30.49 1.17 -8.71
CA PHE A 329 31.47 2.11 -9.27
C PHE A 329 31.84 3.23 -8.27
N HIS A 330 30.86 3.77 -7.54
CA HIS A 330 31.11 4.78 -6.52
C HIS A 330 31.99 4.24 -5.39
N ARG A 331 31.69 3.04 -4.88
CA ARG A 331 32.49 2.38 -3.83
C ARG A 331 33.88 1.97 -4.32
N ALA A 332 34.10 1.82 -5.62
CA ALA A 332 35.43 1.65 -6.21
C ALA A 332 36.19 2.98 -6.40
N GLY A 333 35.59 4.12 -6.05
CA GLY A 333 36.22 5.45 -6.11
C GLY A 333 36.08 6.15 -7.47
N HIS A 334 35.20 5.68 -8.35
CA HIS A 334 34.92 6.33 -9.63
C HIS A 334 33.85 7.42 -9.51
N ARG A 335 33.89 8.38 -10.44
CA ARG A 335 32.85 9.40 -10.58
C ARG A 335 31.68 8.81 -11.36
N VAL A 336 30.47 8.87 -10.85
CA VAL A 336 29.29 8.24 -11.46
C VAL A 336 28.29 9.29 -11.91
N ILE A 337 27.96 9.27 -13.20
CA ILE A 337 26.90 10.04 -13.81
C ILE A 337 25.70 9.11 -13.96
N GLY A 338 24.56 9.48 -13.39
CA GLY A 338 23.31 8.72 -13.50
C GLY A 338 22.40 9.31 -14.58
N ALA A 339 21.72 8.48 -15.36
CA ALA A 339 20.73 8.95 -16.31
C ALA A 339 19.49 8.06 -16.37
N ASP A 340 18.31 8.67 -16.55
CA ASP A 340 17.03 7.96 -16.59
C ASP A 340 15.97 8.77 -17.37
N CYS A 341 14.97 8.09 -17.94
CA CYS A 341 13.82 8.72 -18.60
C CYS A 341 12.91 9.47 -17.60
N SER A 342 12.87 9.00 -16.34
CA SER A 342 12.07 9.65 -15.29
C SER A 342 12.89 10.66 -14.49
N ALA A 343 12.42 11.92 -14.46
CA ALA A 343 13.01 12.94 -13.59
C ALA A 343 12.84 12.65 -12.08
N LEU A 344 11.94 11.73 -11.74
CA LEU A 344 11.66 11.26 -10.38
C LEU A 344 12.42 9.96 -10.05
N SER A 345 13.31 9.49 -10.92
CA SER A 345 14.09 8.27 -10.74
C SER A 345 14.75 8.20 -9.35
N PRO A 346 14.59 7.11 -8.58
CA PRO A 346 15.23 6.94 -7.28
C PRO A 346 16.75 7.14 -7.28
N GLY A 347 17.43 6.78 -8.37
CA GLY A 347 18.87 6.99 -8.52
C GLY A 347 19.31 8.45 -8.46
N ARG A 348 18.40 9.41 -8.73
CA ARG A 348 18.66 10.85 -8.65
C ARG A 348 19.08 11.31 -7.25
N VAL A 349 18.58 10.65 -6.21
CA VAL A 349 18.85 11.02 -4.81
C VAL A 349 19.88 10.10 -4.15
N SER A 350 20.53 9.24 -4.95
CA SER A 350 21.59 8.37 -4.45
C SER A 350 22.85 9.17 -4.17
N ALA A 351 23.48 8.90 -3.02
CA ALA A 351 24.81 9.41 -2.69
C ALA A 351 25.90 8.88 -3.65
N ALA A 352 25.62 7.78 -4.36
CA ALA A 352 26.54 7.20 -5.33
C ALA A 352 26.59 7.98 -6.65
N VAL A 353 25.60 8.82 -6.95
CA VAL A 353 25.47 9.55 -8.23
C VAL A 353 25.93 10.99 -8.06
N ASP A 354 27.03 11.37 -8.73
CA ASP A 354 27.60 12.73 -8.68
C ASP A 354 26.76 13.75 -9.47
N SER A 355 26.17 13.33 -10.59
CA SER A 355 25.36 14.16 -11.50
C SER A 355 24.26 13.30 -12.12
N PHE A 356 23.04 13.83 -12.18
CA PHE A 356 21.87 13.13 -12.73
C PHE A 356 21.30 13.84 -13.96
N HIS A 357 21.07 13.10 -15.04
CA HIS A 357 20.50 13.60 -16.29
C HIS A 357 19.18 12.93 -16.65
N LYS A 358 18.18 13.73 -17.00
CA LYS A 358 16.94 13.22 -17.58
C LYS A 358 17.15 12.92 -19.07
N LEU A 359 16.74 11.74 -19.50
CA LEU A 359 16.66 11.33 -20.90
C LEU A 359 15.23 11.52 -21.43
N PRO A 360 15.06 11.84 -22.72
CA PRO A 360 13.75 11.72 -23.36
C PRO A 360 13.35 10.24 -23.42
N LYS A 361 12.09 9.91 -23.70
CA LYS A 361 11.70 8.51 -23.91
C LYS A 361 12.24 8.04 -25.27
N PRO A 362 12.78 6.81 -25.39
CA PRO A 362 13.18 6.25 -26.67
C PRO A 362 11.96 6.15 -27.59
N ALA A 363 12.08 6.63 -28.83
CA ALA A 363 11.00 6.60 -29.80
C ALA A 363 10.90 5.21 -30.44
N HIS A 364 9.74 4.55 -30.37
CA HIS A 364 9.56 3.23 -30.99
C HIS A 364 9.75 3.29 -32.51
N PHE A 365 9.28 4.34 -33.18
CA PHE A 365 9.55 4.68 -34.58
C PHE A 365 9.20 6.16 -34.80
N SER A 366 10.15 7.06 -34.59
CA SER A 366 10.21 8.37 -35.25
C SER A 366 11.46 9.08 -34.77
N ALA A 367 12.47 9.03 -35.62
CA ALA A 367 13.40 10.13 -35.68
C ALA A 367 12.59 11.42 -35.96
N ASP A 368 13.08 12.57 -35.52
CA ASP A 368 12.46 13.85 -35.88
C ASP A 368 12.27 13.97 -37.41
N GLU A 369 11.54 14.98 -37.90
CA GLU A 369 11.38 15.23 -39.35
C GLU A 369 12.73 15.36 -40.11
N SER A 370 13.87 15.42 -39.39
CA SER A 370 15.23 15.44 -39.91
C SER A 370 16.03 14.12 -39.78
N GLY A 371 15.41 13.03 -39.33
CA GLY A 371 16.06 11.72 -39.24
C GLY A 371 16.98 11.51 -38.02
N ARG A 372 16.87 12.35 -36.96
CA ARG A 372 17.66 12.24 -35.73
C ARG A 372 16.82 11.78 -34.52
N ASP A 373 17.36 10.85 -33.73
CA ASP A 373 16.72 10.37 -32.49
C ASP A 373 17.14 11.24 -31.28
N PRO A 374 16.21 11.96 -30.62
CA PRO A 374 16.52 12.81 -29.47
C PRO A 374 17.15 12.09 -28.27
N TYR A 375 16.82 10.82 -28.06
CA TYR A 375 17.39 9.99 -26.98
C TYR A 375 18.87 9.73 -27.21
N VAL A 376 19.21 9.28 -28.42
CA VAL A 376 20.58 9.00 -28.84
C VAL A 376 21.43 10.27 -28.77
N LEU A 377 20.91 11.39 -29.29
CA LEU A 377 21.62 12.67 -29.25
C LEU A 377 21.85 13.17 -27.82
N ARG A 378 20.87 13.01 -26.94
CA ARG A 378 21.01 13.43 -25.54
C ARG A 378 22.08 12.60 -24.81
N LEU A 379 22.17 11.29 -25.08
CA LEU A 379 23.24 10.45 -24.53
C LEU A 379 24.62 10.91 -25.01
N LEU A 380 24.78 11.17 -26.30
CA LEU A 380 26.04 11.68 -26.85
C LEU A 380 26.44 13.03 -26.23
N GLU A 381 25.46 13.92 -26.03
CA GLU A 381 25.67 15.21 -25.37
C GLU A 381 26.18 15.02 -23.93
N ILE A 382 25.53 14.17 -23.14
CA ILE A 382 25.91 13.88 -21.75
C ILE A 382 27.33 13.30 -21.70
N VAL A 383 27.65 12.33 -22.57
CA VAL A 383 28.98 11.72 -22.63
C VAL A 383 30.07 12.77 -22.87
N ARG A 384 29.81 13.71 -23.80
CA ARG A 384 30.74 14.80 -24.11
C ARG A 384 30.84 15.83 -22.99
N SER A 385 29.72 16.31 -22.46
CA SER A 385 29.71 17.38 -21.46
C SER A 385 30.31 16.93 -20.13
N GLU A 386 30.08 15.68 -19.74
CA GLU A 386 30.54 15.14 -18.46
C GLU A 386 31.94 14.51 -18.53
N GLY A 387 32.51 14.36 -19.73
CA GLY A 387 33.80 13.72 -19.95
C GLY A 387 33.78 12.24 -19.60
N VAL A 388 32.71 11.53 -19.99
CA VAL A 388 32.51 10.11 -19.70
C VAL A 388 33.54 9.28 -20.44
N GLN A 389 34.14 8.32 -19.73
CA GLN A 389 35.12 7.37 -20.29
C GLN A 389 34.51 5.99 -20.50
N LEU A 390 33.57 5.61 -19.62
CA LEU A 390 32.85 4.34 -19.69
C LEU A 390 31.35 4.62 -19.57
N TRP A 391 30.56 4.12 -20.51
CA TRP A 391 29.10 4.10 -20.40
C TRP A 391 28.61 2.66 -20.20
N VAL A 392 27.82 2.42 -19.15
CA VAL A 392 27.16 1.14 -18.90
C VAL A 392 25.67 1.27 -19.18
N SER A 393 25.20 0.53 -20.17
CA SER A 393 23.78 0.50 -20.55
C SER A 393 23.00 -0.40 -19.61
N VAL A 394 22.03 0.15 -18.88
CA VAL A 394 21.15 -0.61 -17.96
C VAL A 394 19.69 -0.22 -18.19
N SER A 395 19.38 0.37 -19.34
CA SER A 395 18.08 0.96 -19.66
C SER A 395 16.94 -0.07 -19.79
N ASP A 396 15.77 0.47 -20.14
CA ASP A 396 14.53 -0.25 -20.40
C ASP A 396 14.62 -1.15 -21.65
N VAL A 397 13.73 -2.14 -21.74
CA VAL A 397 13.53 -2.96 -22.96
C VAL A 397 13.26 -2.07 -24.17
N SER A 398 12.43 -1.04 -23.97
CA SER A 398 12.07 -0.07 -25.02
C SER A 398 13.24 0.78 -25.51
N ALA A 399 14.38 0.78 -24.81
CA ALA A 399 15.58 1.54 -25.18
C ALA A 399 16.67 0.67 -25.84
N ALA A 400 16.58 -0.66 -25.81
CA ALA A 400 17.70 -1.54 -26.16
C ALA A 400 18.26 -1.31 -27.58
N ALA A 401 17.39 -1.08 -28.57
CA ALA A 401 17.81 -0.76 -29.94
C ALA A 401 18.45 0.64 -30.03
N GLN A 402 17.85 1.65 -29.39
CA GLN A 402 18.37 3.02 -29.37
C GLN A 402 19.70 3.10 -28.61
N ASP A 403 19.87 2.33 -27.54
CA ASP A 403 21.13 2.24 -26.80
C ASP A 403 22.24 1.64 -27.69
N ALA A 404 21.92 0.63 -28.50
CA ALA A 404 22.88 0.06 -29.46
C ALA A 404 23.28 1.08 -30.55
N ILE A 405 22.32 1.85 -31.08
CA ILE A 405 22.61 2.94 -32.01
C ILE A 405 23.47 4.04 -31.34
N ALA A 406 23.15 4.39 -30.09
CA ALA A 406 23.89 5.37 -29.34
C ALA A 406 25.32 4.92 -29.04
N ARG A 407 25.55 3.63 -28.79
CA ARG A 407 26.88 3.05 -28.60
C ARG A 407 27.76 3.32 -29.81
N ASP A 408 27.31 2.92 -30.99
CA ASP A 408 28.09 3.06 -32.22
C ASP A 408 28.43 4.53 -32.48
N LEU A 409 27.45 5.43 -32.27
CA LEU A 409 27.65 6.86 -32.42
C LEU A 409 28.62 7.45 -31.38
N ILE A 410 28.54 7.01 -30.12
CA ILE A 410 29.41 7.48 -29.04
C ILE A 410 30.85 7.03 -29.26
N GLU A 411 31.07 5.78 -29.64
CA GLU A 411 32.41 5.23 -29.85
C GLU A 411 33.08 5.76 -31.13
N ASP A 412 32.29 6.12 -32.16
CA ASP A 412 32.77 6.81 -33.37
C ASP A 412 33.16 8.29 -33.09
N ARG A 413 32.38 8.97 -32.23
CA ARG A 413 32.46 10.42 -32.07
C ARG A 413 33.18 10.89 -30.80
N THR A 414 33.61 9.98 -29.94
CA THR A 414 34.26 10.24 -28.65
C THR A 414 35.29 9.16 -28.32
N THR A 415 36.07 9.34 -27.24
CA THR A 415 36.99 8.32 -26.73
C THR A 415 36.34 7.40 -25.68
N ALA A 416 35.05 7.57 -25.42
CA ALA A 416 34.34 6.73 -24.46
C ALA A 416 34.17 5.31 -25.03
N ARG A 417 34.11 4.33 -24.14
CA ARG A 417 33.68 2.96 -24.47
C ARG A 417 32.37 2.64 -23.79
N ALA A 418 31.58 1.78 -24.41
CA ALA A 418 30.25 1.46 -23.95
C ALA A 418 30.07 -0.05 -23.77
N VAL A 419 29.44 -0.42 -22.67
CA VAL A 419 29.02 -1.79 -22.38
C VAL A 419 27.60 -1.93 -22.87
N GLN A 420 27.48 -2.27 -24.16
CA GLN A 420 26.22 -2.40 -24.88
C GLN A 420 26.47 -3.22 -26.16
N LEU A 421 25.57 -4.17 -26.47
CA LEU A 421 25.67 -4.97 -27.68
C LEU A 421 25.38 -4.16 -28.95
N SER A 422 25.82 -4.66 -30.11
CA SER A 422 25.54 -4.01 -31.39
C SER A 422 24.05 -4.12 -31.74
N LEU A 423 23.58 -3.27 -32.66
CA LEU A 423 22.17 -3.34 -33.10
C LEU A 423 21.84 -4.71 -33.71
N ALA A 424 22.77 -5.28 -34.49
CA ALA A 424 22.61 -6.59 -35.11
C ALA A 424 22.52 -7.70 -34.07
N ASP A 425 23.34 -7.65 -33.01
CA ASP A 425 23.30 -8.63 -31.92
C ASP A 425 22.01 -8.50 -31.10
N VAL A 426 21.60 -7.27 -30.77
CA VAL A 426 20.35 -7.01 -30.03
C VAL A 426 19.15 -7.54 -30.82
N GLN A 427 19.08 -7.29 -32.12
CA GLN A 427 18.01 -7.80 -32.99
C GLN A 427 18.01 -9.32 -33.05
N THR A 428 19.19 -9.93 -33.25
CA THR A 428 19.34 -11.39 -33.33
C THR A 428 18.91 -12.08 -32.03
N LEU A 429 19.26 -11.52 -30.87
CA LEU A 429 19.03 -12.15 -29.57
C LEU A 429 17.65 -11.84 -28.96
N HIS A 430 17.05 -10.68 -29.29
CA HIS A 430 15.77 -10.28 -28.72
C HIS A 430 14.57 -10.93 -29.42
N GLU A 431 14.65 -11.14 -30.73
CA GLU A 431 13.59 -11.79 -31.51
C GLU A 431 13.65 -13.30 -31.32
N LYS A 432 12.52 -13.91 -30.91
CA LYS A 432 12.49 -15.31 -30.48
C LYS A 432 12.93 -16.29 -31.57
N ASP A 433 12.55 -16.04 -32.82
CA ASP A 433 12.90 -16.92 -33.94
C ASP A 433 14.36 -16.75 -34.38
N SER A 434 14.85 -15.50 -34.47
CA SER A 434 16.24 -15.20 -34.77
C SER A 434 17.17 -15.76 -33.70
N PHE A 435 16.78 -15.67 -32.42
CA PHE A 435 17.51 -16.23 -31.29
C PHE A 435 17.61 -17.75 -31.41
N MET A 436 16.50 -18.45 -31.61
CA MET A 436 16.48 -19.91 -31.74
C MET A 436 17.32 -20.40 -32.92
N ARG A 437 17.19 -19.74 -34.09
CA ARG A 437 18.02 -20.05 -35.27
C ARG A 437 19.50 -19.83 -35.00
N TYR A 438 19.86 -18.75 -34.29
CA TYR A 438 21.24 -18.47 -33.93
C TYR A 438 21.80 -19.55 -32.99
N ILE A 439 21.11 -19.91 -31.91
CA ILE A 439 21.55 -20.96 -30.99
C ILE A 439 21.67 -22.32 -31.70
N GLN A 440 20.72 -22.67 -32.56
CA GLN A 440 20.77 -23.89 -33.36
C GLN A 440 21.99 -23.90 -34.31
N SER A 441 22.35 -22.76 -34.91
CA SER A 441 23.52 -22.64 -35.78
C SER A 441 24.85 -22.88 -35.04
N LEU A 442 24.86 -22.70 -33.71
CA LEU A 442 26.01 -23.00 -32.85
C LEU A 442 26.07 -24.47 -32.40
N GLY A 443 25.11 -25.31 -32.81
CA GLY A 443 25.01 -26.71 -32.40
C GLY A 443 24.60 -26.90 -30.94
N LEU A 444 24.02 -25.86 -30.32
CA LEU A 444 23.54 -25.90 -28.94
C LEU A 444 22.09 -26.41 -28.89
N PRO A 445 21.66 -27.05 -27.77
CA PRO A 445 20.30 -27.56 -27.65
C PRO A 445 19.29 -26.40 -27.68
N THR A 446 18.24 -26.56 -28.49
CA THR A 446 17.08 -25.68 -28.56
C THR A 446 15.82 -26.52 -28.49
N PRO A 447 14.72 -26.01 -27.89
CA PRO A 447 13.42 -26.64 -28.06
C PRO A 447 13.09 -26.78 -29.55
N ASP A 448 12.41 -27.84 -29.95
CA ASP A 448 11.98 -28.00 -31.34
C ASP A 448 11.10 -26.81 -31.75
N THR A 449 11.62 -25.95 -32.63
CA THR A 449 11.05 -24.64 -32.95
C THR A 449 11.05 -24.40 -34.45
N GLU A 450 9.94 -23.89 -34.99
CA GLU A 450 9.80 -23.53 -36.41
C GLU A 450 8.92 -22.29 -36.57
N VAL A 451 9.28 -21.42 -37.52
CA VAL A 451 8.47 -20.24 -37.87
C VAL A 451 7.31 -20.70 -38.77
N VAL A 452 6.10 -20.26 -38.42
CA VAL A 452 4.87 -20.56 -39.18
C VAL A 452 4.15 -19.25 -39.52
N THR A 453 3.66 -19.16 -40.75
CA THR A 453 3.06 -17.93 -41.30
C THR A 453 1.64 -18.11 -41.80
N SER A 454 1.10 -19.33 -41.73
CA SER A 454 -0.25 -19.65 -42.18
C SER A 454 -0.82 -20.80 -41.38
N ARG A 455 -2.14 -20.93 -41.44
CA ARG A 455 -2.87 -22.10 -40.94
C ARG A 455 -2.27 -23.42 -41.44
N ASP A 456 -2.03 -23.51 -42.75
CA ASP A 456 -1.53 -24.74 -43.38
C ASP A 456 -0.12 -25.09 -42.89
N ALA A 457 0.73 -24.09 -42.65
CA ALA A 457 2.06 -24.31 -42.08
C ALA A 457 1.99 -24.89 -40.65
N VAL A 458 1.02 -24.47 -39.83
CA VAL A 458 0.81 -25.05 -38.49
C VAL A 458 0.35 -26.51 -38.60
N VAL A 459 -0.58 -26.79 -39.52
CA VAL A 459 -1.07 -28.16 -39.76
C VAL A 459 0.05 -29.06 -40.25
N GLU A 460 0.86 -28.61 -41.21
CA GLU A 460 1.99 -29.35 -41.74
C GLU A 460 3.05 -29.62 -40.67
N PHE A 461 3.36 -28.62 -39.83
CA PHE A 461 4.27 -28.76 -38.70
C PHE A 461 3.85 -29.89 -37.76
N LEU A 462 2.58 -29.89 -37.32
CA LEU A 462 2.02 -30.92 -36.44
C LEU A 462 1.96 -32.29 -37.11
N THR A 463 1.60 -32.32 -38.40
CA THR A 463 1.53 -33.58 -39.18
C THR A 463 2.89 -34.26 -39.25
N ARG A 464 3.97 -33.51 -39.48
CA ARG A 464 5.34 -34.05 -39.48
C ARG A 464 5.80 -34.59 -38.12
N ARG A 465 5.17 -34.17 -37.02
CA ARG A 465 5.61 -34.40 -35.63
C ARG A 465 4.63 -35.25 -34.80
N GLY A 466 3.78 -36.03 -35.44
CA GLY A 466 2.93 -37.02 -34.78
C GLY A 466 1.45 -36.94 -35.13
N GLY A 467 1.01 -35.88 -35.81
CA GLY A 467 -0.36 -35.66 -36.27
C GLY A 467 -1.09 -34.56 -35.48
N LEU A 468 -2.35 -34.34 -35.84
CA LEU A 468 -3.24 -33.34 -35.22
C LEU A 468 -3.88 -33.82 -33.91
N GLU A 469 -3.60 -35.05 -33.48
CA GLU A 469 -4.16 -35.67 -32.28
C GLU A 469 -3.04 -35.94 -31.27
N LEU A 470 -3.26 -35.55 -30.01
CA LEU A 470 -2.30 -35.75 -28.94
C LEU A 470 -2.23 -37.23 -28.54
N LYS A 471 -1.16 -37.89 -28.98
CA LYS A 471 -0.86 -39.27 -28.59
C LYS A 471 -0.14 -39.31 -27.24
N PRO A 472 -0.37 -40.33 -26.40
CA PRO A 472 0.37 -40.51 -25.14
C PRO A 472 1.89 -40.51 -25.38
N GLY A 473 2.62 -39.65 -24.66
CA GLY A 473 4.07 -39.50 -24.79
C GLY A 473 4.55 -38.65 -25.97
N ALA A 474 3.64 -38.11 -26.79
CA ALA A 474 4.01 -37.15 -27.83
C ALA A 474 4.26 -35.75 -27.24
N ALA A 475 5.19 -35.01 -27.85
CA ALA A 475 5.45 -33.63 -27.49
C ALA A 475 4.27 -32.72 -27.86
N GLN A 476 4.04 -31.71 -27.04
CA GLN A 476 3.12 -30.60 -27.35
C GLN A 476 3.93 -29.35 -27.71
N TYR A 477 3.28 -28.42 -28.39
CA TYR A 477 3.92 -27.23 -28.95
C TYR A 477 3.07 -25.99 -28.63
N LEU A 478 3.75 -24.94 -28.20
CA LEU A 478 3.23 -23.59 -28.00
C LEU A 478 3.27 -22.83 -29.34
N LEU A 479 2.13 -22.25 -29.73
CA LEU A 479 2.10 -21.25 -30.80
C LEU A 479 2.22 -19.84 -30.19
N LYS A 480 3.30 -19.11 -30.53
CA LYS A 480 3.58 -17.76 -30.00
C LYS A 480 3.82 -16.76 -31.14
N PRO A 481 3.39 -15.50 -31.02
CA PRO A 481 3.80 -14.45 -31.96
C PRO A 481 5.30 -14.11 -31.79
N ILE A 482 5.96 -13.78 -32.91
CA ILE A 482 7.37 -13.35 -32.92
C ILE A 482 7.54 -11.94 -32.32
N GLY A 483 6.56 -11.04 -32.54
CA GLY A 483 6.60 -9.66 -32.05
C GLY A 483 6.07 -9.43 -30.63
N VAL A 484 6.34 -8.23 -30.09
CA VAL A 484 5.83 -7.73 -28.79
C VAL A 484 4.42 -7.19 -28.97
N ASN A 485 3.43 -8.08 -29.10
CA ASN A 485 2.03 -7.71 -29.02
C ASN A 485 1.46 -8.24 -27.69
N ASP A 486 1.30 -7.36 -26.71
CA ASP A 486 0.87 -7.72 -25.35
C ASP A 486 -0.53 -8.38 -25.32
N LEU A 487 -1.36 -8.14 -26.34
CA LEU A 487 -2.67 -8.80 -26.52
C LEU A 487 -2.54 -10.31 -26.82
N ALA A 488 -1.43 -10.74 -27.42
CA ALA A 488 -1.23 -12.11 -27.88
C ALA A 488 -0.50 -13.02 -26.85
N ARG A 489 -0.07 -12.46 -25.70
CA ARG A 489 0.56 -13.23 -24.60
C ARG A 489 -0.43 -14.09 -23.79
N PHE A 490 -1.74 -13.81 -23.88
CA PHE A 490 -2.75 -14.36 -22.96
C PHE A 490 -3.60 -15.51 -23.54
N ASN A 491 -3.19 -16.11 -24.67
CA ASN A 491 -3.89 -17.24 -25.25
C ASN A 491 -3.00 -18.12 -26.15
N MET A 492 -1.80 -18.49 -25.69
CA MET A 492 -0.89 -19.40 -26.43
C MET A 492 -1.39 -20.85 -26.29
N PRO A 493 -2.00 -21.46 -27.33
CA PRO A 493 -2.49 -22.82 -27.23
C PRO A 493 -1.33 -23.82 -27.19
N LEU A 494 -1.52 -24.90 -26.44
CA LEU A 494 -0.75 -26.12 -26.58
C LEU A 494 -1.42 -26.98 -27.65
N LEU A 495 -0.66 -27.34 -28.70
CA LEU A 495 -1.12 -28.17 -29.80
C LEU A 495 -0.18 -29.38 -29.97
N PRO A 496 -0.65 -30.56 -30.38
CA PRO A 496 -2.05 -30.89 -30.64
C PRO A 496 -2.87 -31.06 -29.34
N LEU A 497 -4.19 -30.95 -29.48
CA LEU A 497 -5.20 -31.26 -28.46
C LEU A 497 -5.63 -32.73 -28.55
N SER A 498 -6.58 -33.13 -27.70
CA SER A 498 -6.96 -34.54 -27.53
C SER A 498 -7.53 -35.18 -28.80
N THR A 499 -8.13 -34.38 -29.69
CA THR A 499 -8.62 -34.84 -31.00
C THR A 499 -8.16 -33.94 -32.14
N ALA A 500 -8.04 -34.51 -33.35
CA ALA A 500 -7.74 -33.74 -34.56
C ALA A 500 -8.74 -32.60 -34.81
N ALA A 501 -10.02 -32.82 -34.49
CA ALA A 501 -11.07 -31.81 -34.66
C ALA A 501 -10.89 -30.62 -33.71
N GLU A 502 -10.55 -30.86 -32.43
CA GLU A 502 -10.24 -29.81 -31.46
C GLU A 502 -8.99 -29.02 -31.87
N THR A 503 -7.93 -29.70 -32.28
CA THR A 503 -6.69 -29.07 -32.77
C THR A 503 -6.99 -28.16 -33.95
N MET A 504 -7.76 -28.63 -34.93
CA MET A 504 -8.15 -27.82 -36.09
C MET A 504 -9.02 -26.64 -35.70
N GLY A 505 -10.05 -26.84 -34.87
CA GLY A 505 -10.90 -25.75 -34.39
C GLY A 505 -10.12 -24.70 -33.61
N ARG A 506 -9.09 -25.12 -32.86
CA ARG A 506 -8.20 -24.20 -32.15
C ARG A 506 -7.32 -23.42 -33.10
N ILE A 507 -6.73 -24.05 -34.13
CA ILE A 507 -5.95 -23.35 -35.16
C ILE A 507 -6.83 -22.34 -35.90
N ASP A 508 -8.06 -22.71 -36.26
CA ASP A 508 -9.01 -21.85 -36.97
C ASP A 508 -9.42 -20.61 -36.14
N SER A 509 -9.38 -20.71 -34.81
CA SER A 509 -9.67 -19.58 -33.91
C SER A 509 -8.55 -18.54 -33.83
N ILE A 510 -7.38 -18.81 -34.42
CA ILE A 510 -6.20 -17.95 -34.32
C ILE A 510 -6.12 -17.12 -35.61
N PRO A 511 -6.06 -15.78 -35.51
CA PRO A 511 -5.94 -14.92 -36.67
C PRO A 511 -4.52 -15.01 -37.26
N LEU A 512 -4.27 -16.05 -38.04
CA LEU A 512 -3.00 -16.31 -38.74
C LEU A 512 -2.88 -15.55 -40.07
N ASP A 513 -4.00 -15.03 -40.59
CA ASP A 513 -4.04 -14.29 -41.85
C ASP A 513 -3.71 -12.80 -41.63
N GLY A 514 -2.44 -12.44 -41.84
CA GLY A 514 -1.89 -11.09 -41.71
C GLY A 514 -0.58 -11.07 -40.91
N ALA A 515 0.37 -10.22 -41.28
CA ALA A 515 1.60 -10.04 -40.47
C ALA A 515 1.22 -9.53 -39.06
N PRO A 516 1.82 -10.07 -37.98
CA PRO A 516 3.17 -10.66 -37.90
C PRO A 516 3.23 -12.20 -37.70
N SER A 517 4.35 -12.78 -38.13
CA SER A 517 4.70 -14.22 -38.08
C SER A 517 4.66 -14.85 -36.67
N PHE A 518 4.43 -16.17 -36.60
CA PHE A 518 4.36 -16.96 -35.37
C PHE A 518 5.51 -17.99 -35.29
N ILE A 519 5.83 -18.46 -34.10
CA ILE A 519 6.66 -19.64 -33.85
C ILE A 519 5.81 -20.76 -33.25
N MET A 520 6.00 -21.97 -33.77
CA MET A 520 5.65 -23.21 -33.08
C MET A 520 6.89 -23.66 -32.31
N GLN A 521 6.77 -23.82 -31.00
CA GLN A 521 7.88 -24.18 -30.13
C GLN A 521 7.47 -25.29 -29.16
N GLU A 522 8.29 -26.33 -29.00
CA GLU A 522 8.05 -27.41 -28.04
C GLU A 522 7.74 -26.85 -26.63
N PHE A 523 6.69 -27.41 -26.02
CA PHE A 523 6.34 -27.13 -24.64
C PHE A 523 7.22 -27.95 -23.71
N ILE A 524 8.17 -27.27 -23.05
CA ILE A 524 9.02 -27.87 -22.03
C ILE A 524 8.36 -27.69 -20.66
N SER A 525 8.10 -28.80 -19.97
CA SER A 525 7.59 -28.81 -18.61
C SER A 525 8.74 -28.97 -17.60
N GLY A 526 8.88 -28.03 -16.68
CA GLY A 526 9.87 -28.10 -15.61
C GLY A 526 10.22 -26.74 -15.00
N PRO A 527 11.17 -26.71 -14.04
CA PRO A 527 11.57 -25.47 -13.38
C PRO A 527 12.30 -24.52 -14.33
N GLU A 528 12.06 -23.23 -14.13
CA GLU A 528 12.64 -22.14 -14.91
C GLU A 528 13.80 -21.47 -14.16
N PHE A 529 14.85 -21.13 -14.88
CA PHE A 529 16.05 -20.46 -14.37
C PHE A 529 16.42 -19.28 -15.26
N CYS A 530 16.88 -18.20 -14.68
CA CYS A 530 17.39 -17.05 -15.41
C CYS A 530 18.86 -16.82 -15.05
N THR A 531 19.60 -16.25 -15.99
CA THR A 531 21.02 -15.93 -15.81
C THR A 531 21.27 -14.44 -15.94
N HIS A 532 22.40 -13.99 -15.41
CA HIS A 532 22.96 -12.69 -15.71
C HIS A 532 24.45 -12.84 -16.00
N ALA A 533 24.89 -12.34 -17.16
CA ALA A 533 26.28 -12.34 -17.55
C ALA A 533 26.74 -10.95 -18.03
N LEU A 534 27.94 -10.57 -17.59
CA LEU A 534 28.72 -9.50 -18.19
C LEU A 534 29.68 -10.12 -19.19
N VAL A 535 29.63 -9.64 -20.43
CA VAL A 535 30.49 -10.13 -21.50
C VAL A 535 31.28 -8.96 -22.07
N ILE A 536 32.60 -9.09 -22.10
CA ILE A 536 33.51 -8.09 -22.65
C ILE A 536 34.36 -8.79 -23.71
N LYS A 537 34.32 -8.28 -24.94
CA LYS A 537 35.08 -8.78 -26.08
C LYS A 537 34.91 -10.29 -26.33
N GLY A 538 33.67 -10.77 -26.32
CA GLY A 538 33.32 -12.17 -26.56
C GLY A 538 33.66 -13.13 -25.40
N ARG A 539 34.08 -12.60 -24.24
CA ARG A 539 34.41 -13.39 -23.04
C ARG A 539 33.49 -13.06 -21.87
N VAL A 540 32.95 -14.10 -21.24
CA VAL A 540 32.18 -13.98 -19.99
C VAL A 540 33.12 -13.56 -18.86
N ARG A 541 32.84 -12.40 -18.26
CA ARG A 541 33.65 -11.81 -17.18
C ARG A 541 33.00 -11.94 -15.82
N ALA A 542 31.67 -11.89 -15.75
CA ALA A 542 30.91 -12.18 -14.54
C ALA A 542 29.67 -12.98 -14.88
N PHE A 543 29.30 -13.92 -14.01
CA PHE A 543 28.16 -14.81 -14.24
C PHE A 543 27.44 -15.17 -12.93
N VAL A 544 26.10 -15.18 -12.99
CA VAL A 544 25.26 -15.75 -11.94
C VAL A 544 24.01 -16.36 -12.56
N ALA A 545 23.54 -17.46 -11.97
CA ALA A 545 22.25 -18.07 -12.29
C ALA A 545 21.36 -18.08 -11.04
N CYS A 546 20.05 -17.95 -11.23
CA CYS A 546 19.06 -18.02 -10.15
C CYS A 546 17.74 -18.64 -10.66
N PRO A 547 16.89 -19.17 -9.77
CA PRO A 547 15.52 -19.54 -10.13
C PRO A 547 14.77 -18.37 -10.78
N SER A 548 13.91 -18.65 -11.75
CA SER A 548 13.07 -17.67 -12.46
C SER A 548 11.59 -17.82 -12.12
N SER A 549 10.82 -16.77 -12.36
CA SER A 549 9.36 -16.78 -12.36
C SER A 549 8.83 -15.63 -13.20
N GLU A 550 7.54 -15.66 -13.57
CA GLU A 550 6.89 -14.64 -14.40
C GLU A 550 7.07 -13.20 -13.85
N LEU A 551 7.11 -13.04 -12.52
CA LEU A 551 7.45 -11.79 -11.85
C LEU A 551 8.35 -12.08 -10.65
N LEU A 552 9.65 -12.23 -10.92
CA LEU A 552 10.63 -12.54 -9.90
C LEU A 552 10.90 -11.34 -8.97
N MET A 553 10.46 -11.45 -7.71
CA MET A 553 10.66 -10.46 -6.64
C MET A 553 11.56 -10.96 -5.50
N HIS A 554 12.07 -12.20 -5.60
CA HIS A 554 13.03 -12.78 -4.67
C HIS A 554 14.20 -13.34 -5.48
N TYR A 555 15.41 -12.85 -5.26
CA TYR A 555 16.60 -13.31 -5.98
C TYR A 555 17.52 -14.06 -5.04
N GLU A 556 17.94 -15.26 -5.46
CA GLU A 556 18.87 -16.12 -4.74
C GLU A 556 19.77 -16.82 -5.76
N ALA A 557 21.09 -16.69 -5.58
CA ALA A 557 22.05 -17.30 -6.49
C ALA A 557 22.06 -18.82 -6.34
N LEU A 558 22.10 -19.54 -7.46
CA LEU A 558 22.47 -20.95 -7.46
C LEU A 558 23.93 -21.10 -7.04
N PRO A 559 24.28 -22.21 -6.36
CA PRO A 559 25.68 -22.51 -6.07
C PRO A 559 26.49 -22.56 -7.37
N ARG A 560 27.61 -21.82 -7.40
CA ARG A 560 28.54 -21.78 -8.55
C ARG A 560 28.92 -23.18 -9.03
N ASP A 561 29.20 -24.06 -8.07
CA ASP A 561 29.64 -25.42 -8.34
C ASP A 561 28.54 -26.40 -8.76
N SER A 562 27.28 -25.97 -8.72
CA SER A 562 26.17 -26.82 -9.17
C SER A 562 26.30 -27.14 -10.65
N GLN A 563 25.96 -28.39 -11.01
CA GLN A 563 26.00 -28.85 -12.40
C GLN A 563 25.13 -27.97 -13.31
N LEU A 564 24.01 -27.48 -12.78
CA LEU A 564 23.09 -26.60 -13.49
C LEU A 564 23.75 -25.24 -13.82
N SER A 565 24.39 -24.60 -12.83
CA SER A 565 25.10 -23.33 -13.03
C SER A 565 26.25 -23.49 -14.04
N LYS A 566 27.03 -24.57 -13.95
CA LYS A 566 28.12 -24.87 -14.89
C LYS A 566 27.63 -25.06 -16.33
N ARG A 567 26.49 -25.75 -16.52
CA ARG A 567 25.90 -25.93 -17.85
C ARG A 567 25.38 -24.62 -18.46
N MET A 568 24.73 -23.77 -17.65
CA MET A 568 24.29 -22.45 -18.11
C MET A 568 25.45 -21.51 -18.42
N LEU A 569 26.53 -21.57 -17.62
CA LEU A 569 27.76 -20.84 -17.89
C LEU A 569 28.40 -21.29 -19.21
N ALA A 570 28.61 -22.60 -19.39
CA ALA A 570 29.21 -23.15 -20.61
C ALA A 570 28.40 -22.80 -21.87
N PHE A 571 27.06 -22.80 -21.76
CA PHE A 571 26.18 -22.30 -22.82
C PHE A 571 26.47 -20.83 -23.12
N THR A 572 26.49 -19.99 -22.08
CA THR A 572 26.72 -18.54 -22.19
C THR A 572 28.10 -18.23 -22.78
N GLU A 573 29.14 -18.95 -22.39
CA GLU A 573 30.50 -18.83 -22.95
C GLU A 573 30.57 -19.21 -24.42
N THR A 574 29.86 -20.27 -24.82
CA THR A 574 29.80 -20.69 -26.22
C THR A 574 29.14 -19.62 -27.08
N VAL A 575 28.01 -19.09 -26.63
CA VAL A 575 27.31 -17.99 -27.31
C VAL A 575 28.17 -16.72 -27.36
N ALA A 576 28.88 -16.41 -26.26
CA ALA A 576 29.75 -15.26 -26.18
C ALA A 576 30.92 -15.31 -27.15
N LYS A 577 31.58 -16.48 -27.20
CA LYS A 577 32.71 -16.71 -28.09
C LYS A 577 32.31 -16.63 -29.55
N ALA A 578 31.10 -17.08 -29.90
CA ALA A 578 30.57 -17.00 -31.26
C ALA A 578 30.27 -15.57 -31.71
N GLY A 579 29.91 -14.66 -30.79
CA GLY A 579 29.72 -13.23 -31.09
C GLY A 579 31.02 -12.50 -31.43
N GLY A 580 32.18 -13.04 -31.04
CA GLY A 580 33.49 -12.51 -31.40
C GLY A 580 33.96 -11.30 -30.57
N PRO A 581 35.10 -10.69 -30.94
CA PRO A 581 35.77 -9.66 -30.15
C PRO A 581 35.00 -8.34 -29.96
N GLU A 582 34.03 -8.05 -30.82
CA GLU A 582 33.19 -6.85 -30.71
C GLU A 582 31.98 -7.06 -29.78
N TRP A 583 31.76 -8.29 -29.31
CA TRP A 583 30.62 -8.66 -28.49
C TRP A 583 30.84 -8.24 -27.03
N THR A 584 30.40 -7.04 -26.70
CA THR A 584 30.58 -6.41 -25.39
C THR A 584 29.22 -5.90 -24.87
N GLY A 585 28.77 -6.36 -23.72
CA GLY A 585 27.48 -5.99 -23.17
C GLY A 585 27.00 -6.94 -22.07
N HIS A 586 25.71 -6.83 -21.74
CA HIS A 586 25.06 -7.77 -20.84
C HIS A 586 24.20 -8.74 -21.64
N VAL A 587 24.21 -10.00 -21.21
CA VAL A 587 23.33 -11.03 -21.74
C VAL A 587 22.72 -11.80 -20.59
N SER A 588 21.48 -12.25 -20.76
CA SER A 588 20.72 -12.95 -19.73
C SER A 588 19.80 -13.93 -20.45
N PHE A 589 20.01 -15.22 -20.22
CA PHE A 589 19.21 -16.27 -20.82
C PHE A 589 18.26 -16.86 -19.78
N ASP A 590 17.05 -17.14 -20.23
CA ASP A 590 16.09 -17.92 -19.48
C ASP A 590 16.10 -19.35 -20.01
N PHE A 591 16.09 -20.30 -19.08
CA PHE A 591 16.19 -21.73 -19.35
C PHE A 591 15.05 -22.49 -18.69
N LEU A 592 14.56 -23.52 -19.37
CA LEU A 592 13.73 -24.56 -18.77
C LEU A 592 14.53 -25.85 -18.64
N LEU A 593 14.43 -26.49 -17.49
CA LEU A 593 14.97 -27.84 -17.26
C LEU A 593 13.87 -28.86 -17.53
N LYS A 594 14.01 -29.67 -18.58
CA LYS A 594 13.04 -30.72 -18.92
C LYS A 594 13.09 -31.83 -17.88
N ALA A 595 12.00 -32.02 -17.14
CA ALA A 595 11.99 -32.88 -15.95
C ALA A 595 12.33 -34.35 -16.24
N GLU A 596 11.98 -34.89 -17.42
CA GLU A 596 12.17 -36.30 -17.76
C GLU A 596 13.60 -36.65 -18.19
N THR A 597 14.32 -35.68 -18.75
CA THR A 597 15.65 -35.89 -19.38
C THR A 597 16.76 -35.14 -18.66
N GLU A 598 16.42 -34.25 -17.74
CA GLU A 598 17.32 -33.27 -17.12
C GLU A 598 18.09 -32.42 -18.16
N GLU A 599 17.54 -32.28 -19.37
CA GLU A 599 18.09 -31.44 -20.42
C GLU A 599 17.70 -29.98 -20.21
N LEU A 600 18.66 -29.09 -20.49
CA LEU A 600 18.52 -27.67 -20.27
C LEU A 600 18.29 -26.98 -21.61
N TYR A 601 17.17 -26.27 -21.73
CA TYR A 601 16.76 -25.62 -22.97
C TYR A 601 16.67 -24.11 -22.78
N PRO A 602 17.41 -23.29 -23.56
CA PRO A 602 17.23 -21.85 -23.59
C PRO A 602 15.88 -21.52 -24.23
N ILE A 603 15.10 -20.62 -23.64
CA ILE A 603 13.78 -20.24 -24.12
C ILE A 603 13.70 -18.80 -24.61
N GLU A 604 14.45 -17.90 -23.98
CA GLU A 604 14.57 -16.51 -24.41
C GLU A 604 15.92 -15.92 -24.00
N CYS A 605 16.29 -14.83 -24.67
CA CYS A 605 17.44 -14.02 -24.32
C CYS A 605 16.99 -12.57 -24.09
N ASN A 606 17.45 -12.02 -22.97
CA ASN A 606 17.39 -10.62 -22.62
C ASN A 606 18.79 -10.01 -22.84
N PRO A 607 19.08 -9.42 -24.03
CA PRO A 607 20.40 -8.87 -24.39
C PRO A 607 20.67 -7.52 -23.69
N ARG A 608 20.55 -7.51 -22.36
CA ARG A 608 20.61 -6.34 -21.48
C ARG A 608 20.78 -6.79 -20.04
N ALA A 609 21.19 -5.88 -19.15
CA ALA A 609 21.32 -6.19 -17.73
C ALA A 609 19.99 -6.66 -17.11
N HIS A 610 20.07 -7.80 -16.43
CA HIS A 610 18.99 -8.42 -15.66
C HIS A 610 19.07 -8.00 -14.18
N THR A 611 17.94 -8.02 -13.47
CA THR A 611 17.89 -7.64 -12.05
C THR A 611 18.72 -8.55 -11.15
N ALA A 612 19.01 -9.79 -11.58
CA ALA A 612 19.91 -10.71 -10.87
C ALA A 612 21.31 -10.14 -10.59
N ILE A 613 21.72 -9.06 -11.28
CA ILE A 613 22.94 -8.31 -10.96
C ILE A 613 23.00 -7.79 -9.52
N VAL A 614 21.86 -7.63 -8.82
CA VAL A 614 21.85 -7.24 -7.40
C VAL A 614 22.56 -8.27 -6.51
N LEU A 615 22.68 -9.52 -6.95
CA LEU A 615 23.44 -10.56 -6.25
C LEU A 615 24.94 -10.22 -6.16
N PHE A 616 25.47 -9.38 -7.07
CA PHE A 616 26.85 -8.88 -7.06
C PHE A 616 27.06 -7.61 -6.21
N ASN A 617 26.04 -7.09 -5.54
CA ASN A 617 26.13 -5.80 -4.82
C ASN A 617 27.20 -5.78 -3.71
N ASP A 618 27.57 -6.95 -3.17
CA ASP A 618 28.67 -7.11 -2.20
C ASP A 618 29.96 -7.69 -2.85
N THR A 619 30.10 -7.58 -4.17
CA THR A 619 31.22 -8.06 -4.99
C THR A 619 31.90 -6.90 -5.74
N PRO A 620 32.74 -6.08 -5.08
CA PRO A 620 33.36 -4.89 -5.67
C PRO A 620 34.28 -5.19 -6.87
N GLN A 621 34.84 -6.41 -6.95
CA GLN A 621 35.65 -6.88 -8.07
C GLN A 621 34.91 -6.80 -9.41
N MET A 622 33.58 -6.75 -9.39
CA MET A 622 32.78 -6.58 -10.61
C MET A 622 33.16 -5.30 -11.37
N VAL A 623 33.60 -4.25 -10.67
CA VAL A 623 34.05 -3.00 -11.30
C VAL A 623 35.29 -3.22 -12.14
N ASP A 624 36.26 -4.00 -11.66
CA ASP A 624 37.50 -4.29 -12.39
C ASP A 624 37.18 -5.00 -13.71
N GLU A 625 36.22 -5.94 -13.69
CA GLU A 625 35.74 -6.61 -14.90
C GLU A 625 35.12 -5.65 -15.93
N TYR A 626 34.35 -4.65 -15.49
CA TYR A 626 33.85 -3.60 -16.40
C TYR A 626 34.97 -2.74 -16.99
N LEU A 627 36.01 -2.44 -16.21
CA LEU A 627 37.11 -1.57 -16.66
C LEU A 627 37.99 -2.21 -17.73
N THR A 628 37.99 -3.55 -17.85
CA THR A 628 38.72 -4.27 -18.90
C THR A 628 38.33 -3.85 -20.33
N VAL A 629 37.14 -3.26 -20.52
CA VAL A 629 36.72 -2.69 -21.81
C VAL A 629 37.60 -1.51 -22.25
N LEU A 630 38.25 -0.83 -21.31
CA LEU A 630 39.14 0.30 -21.55
C LEU A 630 40.60 -0.14 -21.80
N GLU A 631 40.92 -1.40 -21.53
CA GLU A 631 42.27 -1.94 -21.61
C GLU A 631 42.52 -2.56 -23.01
N PRO A 632 43.76 -2.48 -23.53
CA PRO A 632 44.15 -3.26 -24.70
C PRO A 632 44.02 -4.75 -24.40
N ASP A 633 43.91 -5.60 -25.43
CA ASP A 633 43.77 -7.05 -25.26
C ASP A 633 44.96 -7.64 -24.49
N SER A 634 44.83 -7.74 -23.17
CA SER A 634 45.80 -8.39 -22.31
C SER A 634 45.49 -9.88 -22.22
N ALA A 635 46.55 -10.68 -22.31
CA ALA A 635 46.53 -12.14 -22.28
C ALA A 635 45.88 -12.70 -21.00
N ASP A 636 45.15 -13.81 -21.20
CA ASP A 636 44.69 -14.85 -20.26
C ASP A 636 44.88 -14.58 -18.75
N GLY A 637 43.87 -13.96 -18.13
CA GLY A 637 43.59 -14.05 -16.68
C GLY A 637 42.41 -15.00 -16.40
N GLU A 638 42.26 -15.45 -15.14
CA GLU A 638 41.47 -16.58 -14.60
C GLU A 638 39.93 -16.51 -14.77
N GLU A 639 39.25 -17.54 -14.26
CA GLU A 639 37.80 -17.80 -14.22
C GLU A 639 36.88 -16.57 -14.13
N GLU A 640 35.65 -16.72 -14.63
CA GLU A 640 34.58 -15.74 -14.50
C GLU A 640 34.25 -15.37 -13.04
N LEU A 641 34.01 -14.08 -12.80
CA LEU A 641 33.62 -13.61 -11.48
C LEU A 641 32.22 -14.10 -11.11
N SER A 642 32.12 -14.79 -9.97
CA SER A 642 30.86 -15.15 -9.31
C SER A 642 30.59 -14.25 -8.10
N PRO A 643 29.32 -14.10 -7.65
CA PRO A 643 29.00 -13.30 -6.48
C PRO A 643 29.68 -13.81 -5.19
N ASN A 644 30.23 -12.90 -4.39
CA ASN A 644 30.79 -13.21 -3.08
C ASN A 644 29.67 -13.44 -2.05
N SER A 645 29.57 -14.64 -1.47
CA SER A 645 28.62 -14.98 -0.40
C SER A 645 27.21 -14.38 -0.63
N PRO A 646 26.55 -14.73 -1.75
CA PRO A 646 25.38 -14.01 -2.25
C PRO A 646 24.26 -14.00 -1.21
N GLN A 647 23.83 -12.79 -0.83
CA GLN A 647 22.65 -12.60 0.00
C GLN A 647 21.39 -12.87 -0.82
N ARG A 648 20.32 -13.28 -0.14
CA ARG A 648 18.99 -13.32 -0.74
C ARG A 648 18.41 -11.90 -0.82
N TYR A 649 17.88 -11.50 -1.97
CA TYR A 649 17.30 -10.18 -2.17
C TYR A 649 15.77 -10.23 -2.29
N TYR A 650 15.10 -9.20 -1.78
CA TYR A 650 13.65 -8.99 -1.89
C TYR A 650 13.30 -7.49 -1.93
N TRP A 651 12.02 -7.13 -2.05
CA TRP A 651 11.56 -5.74 -1.92
C TRP A 651 10.50 -5.65 -0.84
N ILE A 652 10.80 -4.91 0.23
CA ILE A 652 9.96 -4.91 1.44
C ILE A 652 8.55 -4.39 1.19
N GLY A 653 8.37 -3.40 0.31
CA GLY A 653 7.04 -2.85 0.02
C GLY A 653 6.15 -3.84 -0.73
N GLN A 654 6.71 -4.65 -1.62
CA GLN A 654 6.00 -5.71 -2.33
C GLN A 654 5.52 -6.77 -1.34
N ASP A 655 6.44 -7.33 -0.55
CA ASP A 655 6.13 -8.40 0.40
C ASP A 655 5.20 -7.94 1.51
N PHE A 656 5.31 -6.68 1.96
CA PHE A 656 4.39 -6.14 2.96
C PHE A 656 2.95 -6.13 2.46
N VAL A 657 2.73 -5.71 1.20
CA VAL A 657 1.38 -5.72 0.61
C VAL A 657 0.90 -7.15 0.41
N GLU A 658 1.70 -8.00 -0.24
CA GLU A 658 1.32 -9.36 -0.65
C GLU A 658 1.14 -10.32 0.52
N LYS A 659 2.06 -10.29 1.50
CA LYS A 659 2.12 -11.26 2.60
C LYS A 659 1.44 -10.75 3.88
N ALA A 660 1.30 -9.44 4.09
CA ALA A 660 0.76 -8.88 5.33
C ALA A 660 -0.56 -8.10 5.19
N ILE A 661 -0.96 -7.65 3.99
CA ILE A 661 -2.19 -6.86 3.80
C ILE A 661 -3.25 -7.56 2.95
N ASP A 662 -2.89 -8.03 1.75
CA ASP A 662 -3.88 -8.45 0.75
C ASP A 662 -4.57 -9.79 1.10
N SER A 663 -3.81 -10.75 1.62
CA SER A 663 -4.34 -12.04 2.10
C SER A 663 -3.46 -12.61 3.20
N PRO A 664 -3.44 -11.98 4.40
CA PRO A 664 -2.53 -12.36 5.46
C PRO A 664 -2.89 -13.74 6.01
N SER A 665 -1.90 -14.62 6.07
CA SER A 665 -1.98 -15.89 6.82
C SER A 665 -0.80 -15.97 7.79
N ARG A 666 -0.89 -16.85 8.80
CA ARG A 666 0.22 -17.07 9.73
C ARG A 666 1.50 -17.48 9.01
N SER A 667 1.40 -18.33 7.98
CA SER A 667 2.53 -18.77 7.17
C SER A 667 3.12 -17.63 6.33
N LYS A 668 2.29 -16.83 5.66
CA LYS A 668 2.75 -15.67 4.88
C LYS A 668 3.39 -14.60 5.75
N LEU A 669 2.81 -14.31 6.91
CA LEU A 669 3.38 -13.35 7.86
C LEU A 669 4.70 -13.86 8.45
N ALA A 670 4.81 -15.16 8.75
CA ALA A 670 6.06 -15.77 9.19
C ALA A 670 7.14 -15.69 8.10
N SER A 671 6.78 -15.95 6.83
CA SER A 671 7.68 -15.75 5.68
C SER A 671 8.11 -14.28 5.54
N PHE A 672 7.20 -13.31 5.69
CA PHE A 672 7.56 -11.90 5.66
C PHE A 672 8.56 -11.52 6.76
N ILE A 673 8.33 -11.98 8.00
CA ILE A 673 9.25 -11.76 9.11
C ILE A 673 10.60 -12.44 8.86
N HIS A 674 10.59 -13.63 8.25
CA HIS A 674 11.80 -14.33 7.86
C HIS A 674 12.61 -13.53 6.84
N ASP A 675 11.96 -13.02 5.78
CA ASP A 675 12.63 -12.23 4.74
C ASP A 675 13.17 -10.91 5.29
N VAL A 676 12.43 -10.21 6.16
CA VAL A 676 12.92 -8.99 6.84
C VAL A 676 14.16 -9.24 7.70
N ARG A 677 14.36 -10.47 8.20
CA ARG A 677 15.50 -10.81 9.06
C ARG A 677 16.70 -11.37 8.30
N HIS A 678 16.48 -12.09 7.19
CA HIS A 678 17.52 -12.88 6.53
C HIS A 678 17.78 -12.48 5.07
N SER A 679 16.92 -11.63 4.49
CA SER A 679 17.05 -11.15 3.11
C SER A 679 17.36 -9.65 3.11
N LYS A 680 18.06 -9.19 2.06
CA LYS A 680 18.43 -7.78 1.86
C LYS A 680 17.44 -7.10 0.91
N ASP A 681 17.00 -5.90 1.26
CA ASP A 681 16.13 -5.13 0.36
C ASP A 681 16.92 -4.66 -0.88
N GLY A 682 16.35 -4.82 -2.08
CA GLY A 682 17.01 -4.51 -3.35
C GLY A 682 17.20 -3.02 -3.66
N THR A 683 16.80 -2.11 -2.78
CA THR A 683 16.98 -0.66 -2.93
C THR A 683 17.66 -0.03 -1.71
N PHE A 684 17.39 -0.52 -0.50
CA PHE A 684 17.94 0.02 0.73
C PHE A 684 19.43 -0.31 0.91
N GLU A 685 20.24 0.71 1.15
CA GLU A 685 21.61 0.59 1.63
C GLU A 685 21.80 1.52 2.81
N VAL A 686 22.49 1.07 3.86
CA VAL A 686 22.67 1.87 5.07
C VAL A 686 23.38 3.18 4.73
N TRP A 687 24.45 3.13 3.94
CA TRP A 687 25.25 4.29 3.55
C TRP A 687 24.58 5.17 2.46
N ASP A 688 23.65 4.61 1.69
CA ASP A 688 22.88 5.30 0.65
C ASP A 688 21.37 5.04 0.76
N PRO A 689 20.71 5.55 1.83
CA PRO A 689 19.35 5.15 2.18
C PRO A 689 18.25 5.94 1.43
N TRP A 690 18.58 7.08 0.83
CA TRP A 690 17.61 7.99 0.23
C TRP A 690 16.84 7.43 -0.99
N PRO A 691 17.46 6.65 -1.91
CA PRO A 691 16.73 6.03 -3.01
C PRO A 691 15.55 5.14 -2.56
N TRP A 692 15.72 4.41 -1.45
CA TRP A 692 14.65 3.57 -0.89
C TRP A 692 13.47 4.40 -0.39
N TRP A 693 13.74 5.46 0.37
CA TRP A 693 12.68 6.35 0.85
C TRP A 693 11.96 7.04 -0.32
N TRP A 694 12.73 7.49 -1.31
CA TRP A 694 12.22 8.16 -2.50
C TRP A 694 11.33 7.24 -3.34
N LEU A 695 11.69 5.97 -3.47
CA LEU A 695 10.90 4.97 -4.19
C LEU A 695 9.47 4.86 -3.62
N TYR A 696 9.35 4.69 -2.30
CA TYR A 696 8.05 4.43 -1.66
C TYR A 696 7.25 5.68 -1.27
N HIS A 697 7.90 6.83 -1.09
CA HIS A 697 7.24 8.07 -0.63
C HIS A 697 7.16 9.18 -1.67
N VAL A 698 7.87 9.05 -2.80
CA VAL A 698 7.85 10.05 -3.87
C VAL A 698 7.52 9.42 -5.21
N TYR A 699 8.34 8.47 -5.68
CA TYR A 699 8.19 7.88 -7.01
C TYR A 699 6.85 7.17 -7.18
N TRP A 700 6.59 6.11 -6.40
CA TRP A 700 5.34 5.34 -6.52
C TRP A 700 4.08 6.16 -6.25
N PRO A 701 4.00 6.97 -5.17
CA PRO A 701 2.83 7.82 -4.95
C PRO A 701 2.54 8.76 -6.11
N LEU A 702 3.56 9.40 -6.70
CA LEU A 702 3.36 10.28 -7.86
C LEU A 702 3.00 9.51 -9.13
N GLN A 703 3.51 8.29 -9.33
CA GLN A 703 3.04 7.41 -10.42
C GLN A 703 1.56 7.08 -10.25
N PHE A 704 1.11 6.69 -9.05
CA PHE A 704 -0.30 6.37 -8.80
C PHE A 704 -1.21 7.59 -8.93
N ILE A 705 -0.79 8.76 -8.45
CA ILE A 705 -1.53 10.01 -8.66
C ILE A 705 -1.64 10.31 -10.16
N THR A 706 -0.56 10.13 -10.93
CA THR A 706 -0.58 10.34 -12.39
C THR A 706 -1.58 9.40 -13.07
N LEU A 707 -1.57 8.11 -12.69
CA LEU A 707 -2.52 7.11 -13.19
C LEU A 707 -3.97 7.49 -12.86
N LEU A 708 -4.23 7.90 -11.60
CA LEU A 708 -5.55 8.35 -11.16
C LEU A 708 -6.03 9.60 -11.92
N VAL A 709 -5.16 10.58 -12.13
CA VAL A 709 -5.47 11.81 -12.86
C VAL A 709 -5.78 11.53 -14.33
N ARG A 710 -5.03 10.61 -14.96
CA ARG A 710 -5.23 10.19 -16.35
C ARG A 710 -6.40 9.23 -16.53
N GLY A 711 -6.91 8.64 -15.45
CA GLY A 711 -7.91 7.58 -15.50
C GLY A 711 -7.35 6.28 -16.12
N GLU A 712 -6.03 6.10 -16.06
CA GLU A 712 -5.34 4.91 -16.57
C GLU A 712 -5.40 3.80 -15.52
N ARG A 713 -5.77 2.59 -15.95
CA ARG A 713 -5.78 1.39 -15.10
C ARG A 713 -4.50 0.60 -15.33
N TRP A 714 -4.05 -0.10 -14.30
CA TRP A 714 -2.88 -0.98 -14.34
C TRP A 714 -3.26 -2.38 -13.87
N SER A 715 -2.55 -3.40 -14.35
CA SER A 715 -2.77 -4.80 -13.99
C SER A 715 -1.68 -5.34 -13.06
N ARG A 716 -0.44 -4.89 -13.23
CA ARG A 716 0.73 -5.36 -12.46
C ARG A 716 1.72 -4.23 -12.17
N ILE A 717 2.50 -4.38 -11.11
CA ILE A 717 3.61 -3.50 -10.72
C ILE A 717 4.86 -4.35 -10.53
N ASN A 718 6.00 -3.87 -11.02
CA ASN A 718 7.31 -4.44 -10.73
C ASN A 718 8.16 -3.39 -9.98
N VAL A 719 8.30 -3.58 -8.67
CA VAL A 719 9.01 -2.65 -7.79
C VAL A 719 10.50 -2.57 -8.14
N SER A 720 11.13 -3.69 -8.53
CA SER A 720 12.56 -3.74 -8.87
C SER A 720 12.94 -2.90 -10.10
N THR A 721 11.99 -2.75 -11.04
CA THR A 721 12.18 -1.98 -12.28
C THR A 721 11.48 -0.63 -12.25
N GLY A 722 10.69 -0.32 -11.23
CA GLY A 722 9.94 0.93 -11.14
C GLY A 722 8.81 1.05 -12.18
N LYS A 723 8.31 -0.07 -12.72
CA LYS A 723 7.33 -0.08 -13.84
C LYS A 723 5.99 -0.65 -13.44
N TYR A 724 4.94 -0.22 -14.13
CA TYR A 724 3.62 -0.83 -14.10
C TYR A 724 3.23 -1.31 -15.49
N THR A 725 2.41 -2.35 -15.55
CA THR A 725 1.79 -2.84 -16.80
C THR A 725 0.41 -2.21 -16.93
N PRO A 726 0.10 -1.48 -18.01
CA PRO A 726 -1.25 -0.97 -18.26
C PRO A 726 -2.28 -2.11 -18.33
N CYS A 727 -3.50 -1.86 -17.86
CA CYS A 727 -4.59 -2.82 -18.02
C CYS A 727 -5.15 -2.74 -19.44
N ILE A 728 -4.70 -3.66 -20.30
CA ILE A 728 -5.05 -3.69 -21.73
C ILE A 728 -6.55 -3.99 -21.93
N TYR A 729 -7.15 -4.79 -21.05
CA TYR A 729 -8.57 -5.15 -21.08
C TYR A 729 -9.54 -4.03 -20.69
N CYS A 730 -9.03 -2.90 -20.18
CA CYS A 730 -9.84 -1.72 -19.85
C CYS A 730 -9.70 -0.60 -20.88
N TRP A 731 -8.89 -0.79 -21.93
CA TRP A 731 -8.55 0.24 -22.88
C TRP A 731 -9.27 0.04 -24.21
N LYS A 732 -10.57 0.36 -24.21
CA LYS A 732 -11.35 0.93 -25.32
C LYS A 732 -12.79 1.19 -24.87
N GLY A 733 -13.15 2.45 -24.59
CA GLY A 733 -14.55 2.92 -24.64
C GLY A 733 -15.26 3.25 -23.32
N ALA A 734 -14.84 2.73 -22.16
CA ALA A 734 -15.51 3.06 -20.89
C ALA A 734 -15.02 4.40 -20.33
N LYS A 735 -15.78 5.49 -20.57
CA LYS A 735 -15.65 6.72 -19.79
C LYS A 735 -15.91 6.38 -18.32
N VAL A 736 -14.86 6.42 -17.50
CA VAL A 736 -15.02 6.45 -16.03
C VAL A 736 -15.91 7.66 -15.69
N PRO A 737 -16.94 7.53 -14.82
CA PRO A 737 -17.68 8.69 -14.35
C PRO A 737 -16.66 9.67 -13.77
N HIS A 738 -16.68 10.89 -14.30
CA HIS A 738 -15.70 11.93 -14.08
C HIS A 738 -15.14 11.94 -12.65
N ALA A 739 -13.81 11.84 -12.51
CA ALA A 739 -13.14 12.31 -11.29
C ALA A 739 -13.71 13.70 -10.93
N PRO A 740 -14.05 13.97 -9.67
CA PRO A 740 -14.73 15.21 -9.27
C PRO A 740 -14.06 16.40 -9.95
N GLN A 741 -14.83 17.30 -10.58
CA GLN A 741 -14.30 18.50 -11.23
C GLN A 741 -13.33 19.27 -10.34
N LEU A 742 -13.50 19.18 -9.01
CA LEU A 742 -12.60 19.71 -7.98
C LEU A 742 -11.15 19.18 -8.08
N LEU A 743 -10.95 17.87 -8.33
CA LEU A 743 -9.62 17.29 -8.51
C LEU A 743 -8.99 17.77 -9.83
N ARG A 744 -9.75 17.85 -10.92
CA ARG A 744 -9.22 18.42 -12.18
C ARG A 744 -8.89 19.90 -12.05
N LEU A 745 -9.68 20.68 -11.29
CA LEU A 745 -9.41 22.10 -11.00
C LEU A 745 -8.21 22.29 -10.04
N LEU A 746 -8.07 21.46 -9.01
CA LEU A 746 -6.93 21.48 -8.09
C LEU A 746 -5.61 21.11 -8.80
N PHE A 747 -5.65 20.25 -9.81
CA PHE A 747 -4.46 19.79 -10.54
C PHE A 747 -4.18 20.56 -11.85
N ALA A 748 -5.15 21.27 -12.43
CA ALA A 748 -4.91 22.27 -13.49
C ALA A 748 -4.09 23.49 -12.98
N LEU A 749 -3.91 23.60 -11.66
CA LEU A 749 -3.09 24.60 -10.97
C LEU A 749 -1.64 24.14 -10.71
N LEU A 750 -1.26 22.92 -11.12
CA LEU A 750 0.11 22.40 -11.07
C LEU A 750 0.74 22.45 -12.48
N PRO A 751 1.96 23.00 -12.65
CA PRO A 751 2.53 23.15 -13.98
C PRO A 751 2.95 21.77 -14.56
N PRO A 752 2.92 21.60 -15.88
CA PRO A 752 3.55 20.45 -16.53
C PRO A 752 5.05 20.43 -16.22
N PRO A 753 5.71 19.25 -16.26
CA PRO A 753 7.13 19.14 -15.93
C PRO A 753 7.96 19.97 -16.92
N LEU A 754 8.48 21.10 -16.44
CA LEU A 754 9.28 22.06 -17.21
C LEU A 754 10.60 21.43 -17.67
N ASP A 755 10.82 21.56 -18.97
CA ASP A 755 12.06 21.33 -19.69
C ASP A 755 13.04 22.47 -19.38
N THR A 756 14.25 22.17 -18.93
CA THR A 756 15.25 23.20 -18.61
C THR A 756 16.65 22.72 -19.01
N SER A 757 17.06 23.10 -20.22
CA SER A 757 18.46 23.27 -20.59
C SER A 757 19.00 24.59 -20.02
N LEU A 758 20.32 24.64 -19.78
CA LEU A 758 21.18 25.79 -19.42
C LEU A 758 21.82 25.79 -18.01
N ASP A 759 22.91 25.02 -17.93
CA ASP A 759 24.31 25.44 -17.82
C ASP A 759 24.95 26.07 -16.55
N HIS A 760 26.24 25.74 -16.44
CA HIS A 760 27.18 25.76 -15.34
C HIS A 760 27.57 27.12 -14.73
N ARG A 761 27.95 27.08 -13.44
CA ARG A 761 29.33 27.33 -12.95
C ARG A 761 29.39 27.37 -11.42
N ARG A 762 30.36 26.65 -10.80
CA ARG A 762 31.41 27.27 -9.97
C ARG A 762 32.47 26.30 -9.44
N HIS A 763 33.69 26.82 -9.46
CA HIS A 763 34.97 26.25 -9.08
C HIS A 763 35.17 26.07 -7.57
N ARG A 764 36.06 25.10 -7.29
CA ARG A 764 36.90 24.84 -6.11
C ARG A 764 37.22 26.03 -5.22
N LEU A 765 37.32 25.77 -3.92
CA LEU A 765 38.43 26.20 -3.05
C LEU A 765 38.45 25.30 -1.79
N ALA A 766 39.57 24.59 -1.60
CA ALA A 766 39.88 23.78 -0.43
C ALA A 766 41.03 24.44 0.33
N THR A 767 40.96 24.46 1.66
CA THR A 767 42.12 24.62 2.55
C THR A 767 41.82 23.98 3.91
N PRO A 768 42.75 23.19 4.49
CA PRO A 768 42.55 22.44 5.73
C PRO A 768 43.15 23.15 6.97
N LEU A 769 42.68 22.78 8.17
CA LEU A 769 43.28 23.16 9.46
C LEU A 769 43.26 21.95 10.44
N PRO A 770 44.15 21.92 11.46
CA PRO A 770 44.90 20.73 11.89
C PRO A 770 44.46 20.15 13.27
N PRO A 771 45.06 19.02 13.73
CA PRO A 771 44.52 18.20 14.81
C PRO A 771 45.20 18.37 16.18
N SER A 772 44.46 18.04 17.25
CA SER A 772 44.97 17.72 18.60
C SER A 772 43.80 17.18 19.44
N ARG A 773 43.91 16.36 20.50
CA ARG A 773 44.95 15.55 21.15
C ARG A 773 44.16 14.67 22.16
N HIS A 774 44.44 13.35 22.26
CA HIS A 774 44.16 12.57 23.50
C HIS A 774 45.23 12.92 24.57
N PRO A 775 45.17 12.54 25.88
CA PRO A 775 44.54 11.36 26.54
C PRO A 775 44.11 11.64 28.02
N PRO A 776 44.17 10.73 29.03
CA PRO A 776 43.86 9.29 29.14
C PRO A 776 42.83 8.95 30.27
N ALA A 777 42.54 7.64 30.36
CA ALA A 777 41.73 6.95 31.35
C ALA A 777 42.35 6.82 32.76
N SER A 778 41.50 6.51 33.75
CA SER A 778 41.90 5.82 35.00
C SER A 778 40.79 4.90 35.52
N THR A 779 41.24 3.72 35.94
CA THR A 779 40.59 2.49 36.43
C THR A 779 40.16 2.52 37.91
N LEU A 780 39.20 1.65 38.30
CA LEU A 780 39.10 0.78 39.51
C LEU A 780 37.59 0.50 39.80
N ASP A 781 37.05 -0.72 39.60
CA ASP A 781 37.05 -1.92 40.48
C ASP A 781 36.44 -1.62 41.88
N THR A 782 35.40 -2.27 42.43
CA THR A 782 35.15 -3.72 42.65
C THR A 782 33.69 -4.03 43.09
N ARG A 783 33.20 -5.25 42.75
CA ARG A 783 32.34 -6.25 43.49
C ARG A 783 31.24 -5.77 44.46
N SER A 784 30.09 -6.42 44.72
CA SER A 784 29.34 -7.67 44.41
C SER A 784 28.02 -7.52 45.22
N SER A 785 26.81 -7.89 44.78
CA SER A 785 26.18 -9.20 45.03
C SER A 785 24.68 -9.13 44.67
N ASP A 786 24.18 -10.14 43.96
CA ASP A 786 22.77 -10.47 43.63
C ASP A 786 22.33 -11.71 44.47
N PRO A 787 21.06 -12.20 44.49
CA PRO A 787 19.72 -11.61 44.27
C PRO A 787 18.71 -12.14 45.39
N PRO A 788 17.35 -12.35 45.25
CA PRO A 788 16.55 -12.92 44.14
C PRO A 788 15.19 -12.23 43.77
N ASN A 789 14.77 -12.57 42.55
CA ASN A 789 13.52 -12.36 41.78
C ASN A 789 12.15 -12.31 42.50
N SER A 790 11.23 -11.47 41.98
CA SER A 790 9.86 -11.86 41.53
C SER A 790 9.16 -10.73 40.72
N PRO A 791 8.12 -11.02 39.90
CA PRO A 791 7.87 -10.34 38.63
C PRO A 791 6.68 -9.35 38.64
N MET A 792 6.94 -8.04 38.49
CA MET A 792 5.92 -7.05 38.11
C MET A 792 6.54 -5.85 37.37
N ALA A 793 7.07 -6.07 36.16
CA ALA A 793 7.57 -4.99 35.31
C ALA A 793 7.15 -5.21 33.85
N SER A 794 6.07 -4.55 33.41
CA SER A 794 5.71 -4.50 31.98
C SER A 794 5.00 -3.21 31.56
N ALA A 795 4.36 -2.46 32.49
CA ALA A 795 3.63 -1.23 32.13
C ALA A 795 4.41 0.08 32.36
N ALA A 796 5.40 0.12 33.26
CA ALA A 796 6.08 1.36 33.67
C ALA A 796 7.20 1.83 32.73
N THR A 797 7.72 0.95 31.87
CA THR A 797 8.86 1.22 30.98
C THR A 797 8.50 2.11 29.77
N LYS A 798 7.21 2.17 29.39
CA LYS A 798 6.76 2.90 28.19
C LYS A 798 6.66 4.42 28.38
N ALA A 799 6.51 4.92 29.60
CA ALA A 799 6.38 6.37 29.86
C ALA A 799 7.73 7.08 30.10
N GLY A 800 8.71 6.40 30.68
CA GLY A 800 10.06 6.94 30.88
C GLY A 800 10.83 7.12 29.57
N GLY A 801 10.68 6.19 28.62
CA GLY A 801 11.28 6.26 27.29
C GLY A 801 10.80 7.46 26.48
N LEU A 802 9.51 7.82 26.59
CA LEU A 802 8.92 8.95 25.86
C LEU A 802 9.43 10.31 26.37
N ILE A 803 9.66 10.46 27.68
CA ILE A 803 10.15 11.72 28.28
C ILE A 803 11.64 11.93 27.97
N THR A 804 12.44 10.87 28.01
CA THR A 804 13.86 10.91 27.58
C THR A 804 13.97 11.14 26.08
N ALA A 805 13.11 10.51 25.27
CA ALA A 805 13.02 10.76 23.84
C ALA A 805 12.65 12.22 23.54
N VAL A 806 11.67 12.82 24.21
CA VAL A 806 11.32 14.25 24.00
C VAL A 806 12.45 15.21 24.41
N ARG A 807 13.19 14.92 25.48
CA ARG A 807 14.33 15.75 25.95
C ARG A 807 15.55 15.71 25.02
N VAL A 808 15.71 14.65 24.22
CA VAL A 808 16.81 14.50 23.25
C VAL A 808 16.36 14.85 21.83
N LEU A 809 15.17 14.41 21.42
CA LEU A 809 14.63 14.60 20.07
C LEU A 809 14.23 16.05 19.79
N VAL A 810 13.74 16.81 20.77
CA VAL A 810 13.34 18.21 20.52
C VAL A 810 14.57 19.11 20.30
N PRO A 811 15.62 19.09 21.14
CA PRO A 811 16.86 19.81 20.84
C PRO A 811 17.53 19.32 19.55
N ALA A 812 17.54 18.00 19.30
CA ALA A 812 18.09 17.44 18.06
C ALA A 812 17.28 17.87 16.83
N ALA A 813 15.95 17.95 16.91
CA ALA A 813 15.09 18.47 15.85
C ALA A 813 15.28 19.97 15.64
N VAL A 814 15.45 20.76 16.71
CA VAL A 814 15.71 22.20 16.63
C VAL A 814 17.10 22.48 16.04
N VAL A 815 18.12 21.71 16.44
CA VAL A 815 19.48 21.78 15.85
C VAL A 815 19.46 21.28 14.41
N SER A 816 18.71 20.23 14.10
CA SER A 816 18.56 19.69 12.74
C SER A 816 17.83 20.66 11.81
N VAL A 817 16.74 21.26 12.25
CA VAL A 817 16.03 22.32 11.51
C VAL A 817 16.92 23.55 11.37
N GLY A 818 17.58 23.99 12.44
CA GLY A 818 18.54 25.10 12.40
C GLY A 818 19.71 24.85 11.46
N TYR A 819 20.24 23.63 11.42
CA TYR A 819 21.32 23.23 10.53
C TYR A 819 20.86 23.06 9.07
N THR A 820 19.65 22.57 8.85
CA THR A 820 19.03 22.47 7.52
C THR A 820 18.77 23.87 6.97
N VAL A 821 18.19 24.77 7.78
CA VAL A 821 18.04 26.19 7.47
C VAL A 821 19.39 26.85 7.20
N TYR A 822 20.44 26.52 7.95
CA TYR A 822 21.79 27.05 7.71
C TYR A 822 22.43 26.55 6.39
N ARG A 823 22.16 25.30 5.98
CA ARG A 823 22.69 24.67 4.75
C ARG A 823 21.89 25.00 3.49
N ILE A 824 20.70 25.58 3.61
CA ILE A 824 19.97 26.12 2.46
C ILE A 824 20.81 27.25 1.87
N ASP A 825 21.14 27.14 0.59
CA ASP A 825 21.72 28.26 -0.16
C ASP A 825 20.65 29.32 -0.34
N TRP A 826 20.52 30.20 0.66
CA TRP A 826 19.55 31.29 0.69
C TRP A 826 19.71 32.21 -0.52
N ARG A 827 20.89 32.27 -1.12
CA ARG A 827 21.15 33.06 -2.32
C ARG A 827 20.56 32.38 -3.54
N ALA A 828 20.75 31.07 -3.70
CA ALA A 828 20.10 30.30 -4.75
C ALA A 828 18.57 30.24 -4.57
N CYS A 829 18.08 30.08 -3.34
CA CYS A 829 16.65 30.16 -3.04
C CYS A 829 16.09 31.56 -3.34
N TYR A 830 16.79 32.64 -2.97
CA TYR A 830 16.38 34.00 -3.27
C TYR A 830 16.37 34.29 -4.78
N VAL A 831 17.38 33.83 -5.52
CA VAL A 831 17.42 33.94 -6.99
C VAL A 831 16.30 33.11 -7.62
N ALA A 832 16.11 31.85 -7.22
CA ALA A 832 15.00 31.01 -7.67
C ALA A 832 13.61 31.60 -7.34
N LEU A 833 13.50 32.34 -6.22
CA LEU A 833 12.28 33.04 -5.82
C LEU A 833 12.02 34.31 -6.65
N THR A 834 13.07 35.01 -7.08
CA THR A 834 12.97 36.32 -7.73
C THR A 834 13.05 36.27 -9.27
N THR A 835 13.73 35.27 -9.85
CA THR A 835 14.03 35.22 -11.29
C THR A 835 13.43 34.03 -12.05
N GLY A 836 12.74 33.09 -11.39
CA GLY A 836 12.11 31.94 -12.05
C GLY A 836 10.85 32.29 -12.87
N PRO A 837 10.46 31.46 -13.86
CA PRO A 837 9.30 31.71 -14.74
C PRO A 837 7.96 31.82 -13.99
N ASP A 838 7.83 31.15 -12.83
CA ASP A 838 6.65 31.21 -11.97
C ASP A 838 6.76 32.23 -10.81
N ARG A 839 7.65 33.23 -10.90
CA ARG A 839 7.91 34.17 -9.79
C ARG A 839 6.62 34.75 -9.20
N LYS A 840 5.66 35.14 -10.04
CA LYS A 840 4.39 35.74 -9.58
C LYS A 840 3.58 34.76 -8.73
N TRP A 841 3.55 33.49 -9.13
CA TRP A 841 2.84 32.43 -8.42
C TRP A 841 3.54 32.02 -7.13
N ARG A 842 4.88 31.95 -7.11
CA ARG A 842 5.66 31.69 -5.88
C ARG A 842 5.52 32.82 -4.86
N TRP A 843 5.59 34.07 -5.32
CA TRP A 843 5.28 35.23 -4.49
C TRP A 843 3.84 35.19 -4.00
N MET A 844 2.89 34.75 -4.83
CA MET A 844 1.49 34.60 -4.42
C MET A 844 1.28 33.49 -3.38
N GLN A 845 1.97 32.35 -3.50
CA GLN A 845 1.92 31.25 -2.52
C GLN A 845 2.59 31.64 -1.21
N ILE A 846 3.73 32.32 -1.27
CA ILE A 846 4.40 32.86 -0.08
C ILE A 846 3.52 33.93 0.56
N LEU A 847 2.94 34.82 -0.25
CA LEU A 847 1.99 35.81 0.23
C LEU A 847 0.78 35.13 0.89
N LEU A 848 0.20 34.10 0.27
CA LEU A 848 -0.91 33.33 0.82
C LEU A 848 -0.52 32.62 2.14
N ALA A 849 0.67 32.02 2.20
CA ALA A 849 1.19 31.36 3.39
C ALA A 849 1.51 32.37 4.51
N LEU A 850 2.05 33.55 4.19
CA LEU A 850 2.29 34.62 5.15
C LEU A 850 0.97 35.23 5.65
N LEU A 851 0.01 35.46 4.74
CA LEU A 851 -1.33 35.96 5.07
C LEU A 851 -2.20 34.93 5.81
N SER A 852 -1.79 33.65 5.81
CA SER A 852 -2.55 32.54 6.41
C SER A 852 -1.74 31.66 7.36
N TRP A 853 -0.60 32.16 7.85
CA TRP A 853 0.36 31.37 8.63
C TRP A 853 -0.30 30.60 9.78
N LYS A 854 -1.22 31.25 10.51
CA LYS A 854 -1.89 30.65 11.68
C LYS A 854 -2.85 29.50 11.34
N SER A 855 -3.23 29.38 10.07
CA SER A 855 -4.16 28.37 9.52
C SER A 855 -3.44 27.28 8.73
N LEU A 856 -2.12 27.33 8.63
CA LEU A 856 -1.35 26.27 7.98
C LEU A 856 -1.43 24.95 8.76
N PRO A 857 -1.30 23.79 8.09
CA PRO A 857 -1.30 22.49 8.75
C PRO A 857 -0.35 22.45 9.96
N LEU A 858 -0.78 21.80 11.03
CA LEU A 858 -0.04 21.65 12.31
C LEU A 858 0.22 22.94 13.11
N VAL A 859 -0.04 24.13 12.58
CA VAL A 859 0.20 25.39 13.32
C VAL A 859 -0.74 25.55 14.51
N TRP A 860 -2.01 25.11 14.40
CA TRP A 860 -2.92 25.05 15.56
C TRP A 860 -2.35 24.15 16.67
N THR A 861 -1.89 22.95 16.32
CA THR A 861 -1.28 22.00 17.25
C THR A 861 -0.07 22.61 17.94
N TRP A 862 0.82 23.24 17.16
CA TRP A 862 1.97 23.96 17.71
C TRP A 862 1.57 25.09 18.67
N ARG A 863 0.55 25.90 18.34
CA ARG A 863 0.07 26.99 19.22
C ARG A 863 -0.44 26.46 20.58
N ILE A 864 -1.14 25.32 20.58
CA ILE A 864 -1.63 24.68 21.81
C ILE A 864 -0.47 24.15 22.65
N PHE A 865 0.43 23.35 22.07
CA PHE A 865 1.57 22.82 22.80
C PHE A 865 2.55 23.91 23.23
N TYR A 866 2.73 24.96 22.42
CA TYR A 866 3.50 26.13 22.78
C TYR A 866 2.93 26.78 24.04
N ALA A 867 1.61 27.02 24.11
CA ALA A 867 0.99 27.62 25.29
C ALA A 867 1.22 26.79 26.56
N MET A 868 1.08 25.46 26.46
CA MET A 868 1.34 24.53 27.56
C MET A 868 2.81 24.54 27.99
N MET A 869 3.75 24.40 27.04
CA MET A 869 5.19 24.39 27.31
C MET A 869 5.68 25.74 27.81
N TYR A 870 5.16 26.84 27.27
CA TYR A 870 5.51 28.19 27.70
C TYR A 870 5.25 28.37 29.19
N HIS A 871 4.03 28.07 29.64
CA HIS A 871 3.64 28.25 31.04
C HIS A 871 4.15 27.16 31.98
N SER A 872 4.48 25.96 31.46
CA SER A 872 4.93 24.81 32.26
C SER A 872 6.46 24.67 32.34
N VAL A 873 7.18 25.08 31.30
CA VAL A 873 8.62 24.86 31.14
C VAL A 873 9.41 26.16 31.06
N PHE A 874 9.07 27.06 30.12
CA PHE A 874 9.93 28.19 29.76
C PHE A 874 9.74 29.42 30.65
N ALA A 875 8.50 29.83 30.91
CA ALA A 875 8.14 30.97 31.72
C ALA A 875 7.18 30.50 32.82
N LYS A 876 7.74 30.13 33.97
CA LYS A 876 6.94 29.58 35.07
C LYS A 876 6.05 30.66 35.68
N SER A 877 4.78 30.34 35.95
CA SER A 877 3.91 31.27 36.67
C SER A 877 4.49 31.59 38.06
N PRO A 878 4.42 32.87 38.48
CA PRO A 878 4.87 33.28 39.81
C PRO A 878 3.99 32.64 40.89
N PRO A 879 4.38 32.70 42.18
CA PRO A 879 3.46 32.39 43.27
C PRO A 879 2.17 33.21 43.11
N LEU A 880 1.04 32.52 42.96
CA LEU A 880 -0.27 33.13 42.79
C LEU A 880 -0.96 33.27 44.15
N THR A 881 -1.82 34.27 44.27
CA THR A 881 -2.70 34.51 45.42
C THR A 881 -4.16 34.49 44.97
N PRO A 882 -5.15 34.45 45.90
CA PRO A 882 -6.57 34.46 45.53
C PRO A 882 -7.00 35.64 44.63
N ARG A 883 -6.32 36.79 44.71
CA ARG A 883 -6.56 37.96 43.83
C ARG A 883 -6.47 37.65 42.34
N PHE A 884 -5.74 36.61 41.94
CA PHE A 884 -5.51 36.26 40.54
C PHE A 884 -6.64 35.42 39.92
N LEU A 885 -7.47 34.77 40.74
CA LEU A 885 -8.36 33.68 40.29
C LEU A 885 -9.36 34.10 39.20
N PHE A 886 -10.00 35.25 39.38
CA PHE A 886 -11.05 35.75 38.48
C PHE A 886 -10.55 36.84 37.50
N LYS A 887 -9.24 37.14 37.52
CA LYS A 887 -8.66 38.18 36.66
C LYS A 887 -8.52 37.65 35.23
N PRO A 888 -8.80 38.48 34.21
CA PRO A 888 -8.72 38.04 32.83
C PRO A 888 -7.27 37.87 32.37
N MET A 889 -7.04 36.93 31.46
CA MET A 889 -5.88 36.90 30.60
C MET A 889 -6.26 37.38 29.20
N VAL A 890 -5.50 38.33 28.67
CA VAL A 890 -5.75 38.93 27.36
C VAL A 890 -4.82 38.31 26.32
N ASN A 891 -5.40 37.66 25.32
CA ASN A 891 -4.71 37.05 24.20
C ASN A 891 -5.05 37.78 22.90
N GLU A 892 -4.04 38.16 22.12
CA GLU A 892 -4.24 38.82 20.84
C GLU A 892 -4.23 37.81 19.68
N SER A 893 -5.11 38.01 18.69
CA SER A 893 -5.11 37.30 17.41
C SER A 893 -5.63 38.23 16.28
N HIS A 894 -5.70 37.72 15.07
CA HIS A 894 -6.21 38.44 13.90
C HIS A 894 -6.84 37.47 12.91
N VAL A 895 -7.77 37.92 12.05
CA VAL A 895 -8.37 37.06 11.02
C VAL A 895 -7.37 36.83 9.89
N THR A 896 -7.26 35.60 9.39
CA THR A 896 -6.44 35.27 8.21
C THR A 896 -7.30 34.83 7.05
N LEU A 897 -6.73 34.85 5.84
CA LEU A 897 -7.47 34.57 4.61
C LEU A 897 -8.16 33.19 4.62
N LEU A 898 -7.49 32.16 5.16
CA LEU A 898 -8.05 30.80 5.28
C LEU A 898 -9.01 30.60 6.46
N GLU A 899 -9.26 31.64 7.27
CA GLU A 899 -10.30 31.59 8.30
C GLU A 899 -11.59 32.29 7.88
N MET A 900 -11.59 32.90 6.70
CA MET A 900 -12.76 33.62 6.19
C MET A 900 -13.76 32.64 5.61
N ASP A 901 -15.04 32.94 5.82
CA ASP A 901 -16.13 32.29 5.09
C ASP A 901 -16.40 32.98 3.74
N TYR A 902 -17.46 32.54 3.05
CA TYR A 902 -17.87 33.12 1.76
C TYR A 902 -18.35 34.57 1.87
N ASN A 903 -18.61 35.10 3.08
CA ASN A 903 -18.96 36.49 3.35
C ASN A 903 -17.74 37.37 3.68
N LEU A 904 -16.52 36.82 3.56
CA LEU A 904 -15.26 37.52 3.84
C LEU A 904 -15.07 37.94 5.31
N HIS A 905 -15.78 37.29 6.22
CA HIS A 905 -15.65 37.49 7.67
C HIS A 905 -15.14 36.21 8.33
N LYS A 906 -14.63 36.34 9.56
CA LYS A 906 -14.14 35.18 10.32
C LYS A 906 -15.25 34.13 10.42
N SER A 907 -14.99 32.94 9.86
CA SER A 907 -15.90 31.81 9.91
C SER A 907 -16.19 31.40 11.36
N ASN A 908 -17.46 31.15 11.67
CA ASN A 908 -17.92 30.76 13.01
C ASN A 908 -17.13 29.58 13.60
N SER A 909 -16.73 28.61 12.78
CA SER A 909 -15.95 27.44 13.24
C SER A 909 -14.53 27.81 13.69
N THR A 910 -13.96 28.90 13.16
CA THR A 910 -12.57 29.29 13.44
C THR A 910 -12.41 30.07 14.74
N PHE A 911 -13.51 30.50 15.38
CA PHE A 911 -13.48 31.06 16.73
C PHE A 911 -13.03 30.02 17.77
N PHE A 912 -13.41 28.75 17.57
CA PHE A 912 -13.06 27.66 18.49
C PHE A 912 -11.55 27.39 18.53
N ALA A 913 -10.86 27.48 17.40
CA ALA A 913 -9.41 27.31 17.33
C ALA A 913 -8.66 28.36 18.17
N ASP A 914 -9.13 29.61 18.17
CA ASP A 914 -8.54 30.68 18.97
C ASP A 914 -8.98 30.61 20.44
N LEU A 915 -10.22 30.17 20.72
CA LEU A 915 -10.69 29.83 22.06
C LEU A 915 -9.79 28.77 22.71
N ASP A 916 -9.47 27.68 21.99
CA ASP A 916 -8.56 26.64 22.49
C ASP A 916 -7.21 27.24 22.92
N CYS A 917 -6.63 28.11 22.09
CA CYS A 917 -5.35 28.75 22.38
C CYS A 917 -5.42 29.67 23.61
N ALA A 918 -6.44 30.54 23.69
CA ALA A 918 -6.58 31.49 24.79
C ALA A 918 -6.81 30.78 26.13
N ARG A 919 -7.72 29.80 26.16
CA ARG A 919 -8.04 29.03 27.37
C ARG A 919 -6.87 28.15 27.80
N THR A 920 -6.12 27.58 26.87
CA THR A 920 -4.91 26.79 27.19
C THR A 920 -3.87 27.66 27.90
N HIS A 921 -3.65 28.90 27.44
CA HIS A 921 -2.76 29.84 28.13
C HIS A 921 -3.25 30.14 29.55
N LEU A 922 -4.54 30.44 29.74
CA LEU A 922 -5.11 30.75 31.06
C LEU A 922 -4.97 29.58 32.03
N VAL A 923 -5.41 28.38 31.63
CA VAL A 923 -5.42 27.20 32.50
C VAL A 923 -3.99 26.73 32.80
N SER A 924 -3.10 26.75 31.80
CA SER A 924 -1.70 26.35 32.00
C SER A 924 -0.96 27.34 32.90
N TYR A 925 -1.36 28.62 32.93
CA TYR A 925 -0.81 29.63 33.83
C TYR A 925 -1.30 29.47 35.27
N LEU A 926 -2.63 29.42 35.45
CA LEU A 926 -3.28 29.40 36.76
C LEU A 926 -3.15 28.05 37.48
N CYS A 927 -3.35 26.94 36.76
CA CYS A 927 -3.42 25.60 37.35
C CYS A 927 -2.07 24.88 37.41
N ARG A 928 -0.98 25.50 36.94
CA ARG A 928 0.35 24.89 36.82
C ARG A 928 0.78 24.11 38.07
N ARG A 929 0.76 24.76 39.24
CA ARG A 929 1.24 24.20 40.51
C ARG A 929 0.32 23.08 41.01
N GLY A 930 -1.00 23.25 40.90
CA GLY A 930 -1.96 22.20 41.23
C GLY A 930 -1.79 20.95 40.37
N MET A 931 -1.56 21.13 39.06
CA MET A 931 -1.29 20.04 38.13
C MET A 931 0.04 19.32 38.44
N GLU A 932 1.06 20.07 38.86
CA GLU A 932 2.35 19.49 39.28
C GLU A 932 2.24 18.64 40.55
N LYS A 933 1.43 19.07 41.53
CA LYS A 933 1.14 18.27 42.73
C LYS A 933 0.27 17.04 42.42
N LEU A 934 -0.76 17.19 41.59
CA LEU A 934 -1.58 16.05 41.14
C LEU A 934 -0.78 15.00 40.39
N ARG A 935 0.24 15.40 39.62
CA ARG A 935 1.15 14.45 38.96
C ARG A 935 1.91 13.59 39.97
N HIS A 936 2.16 14.13 41.16
CA HIS A 936 2.82 13.45 42.27
C HIS A 936 1.83 13.05 43.37
N ASN A 937 0.56 12.79 43.02
CA ASN A 937 -0.49 12.46 43.99
C ASN A 937 -0.16 11.25 44.89
N ARG A 938 0.69 10.31 44.44
CA ARG A 938 1.19 9.22 45.30
C ARG A 938 1.95 9.72 46.54
N ARG A 939 2.62 10.87 46.42
CA ARG A 939 3.33 11.53 47.51
C ARG A 939 2.42 12.51 48.24
N ASP A 940 1.67 13.31 47.48
CA ASP A 940 0.94 14.47 48.03
C ASP A 940 -0.47 14.09 48.54
N ALA A 941 -0.95 12.88 48.26
CA ALA A 941 -2.18 12.27 48.78
C ALA A 941 -3.45 13.15 48.68
N LEU A 942 -3.57 13.94 47.60
CA LEU A 942 -4.63 14.93 47.40
C LEU A 942 -5.97 14.29 46.98
N VAL A 943 -5.91 13.23 46.19
CA VAL A 943 -7.09 12.53 45.65
C VAL A 943 -6.99 11.05 46.00
N PRO A 944 -7.83 10.53 46.91
CA PRO A 944 -7.89 9.09 47.17
C PRO A 944 -8.65 8.37 46.05
N ASP A 945 -8.25 7.13 45.80
CA ASP A 945 -9.01 6.22 44.95
C ASP A 945 -10.23 5.69 45.73
N PRO A 946 -11.45 5.88 45.23
CA PRO A 946 -12.67 5.52 45.96
C PRO A 946 -12.81 4.02 46.21
N THR A 947 -12.12 3.15 45.45
CA THR A 947 -12.18 1.70 45.60
C THR A 947 -11.14 1.18 46.59
N THR A 948 -9.96 1.82 46.67
CA THR A 948 -8.83 1.32 47.49
C THR A 948 -8.51 2.18 48.71
N GLY A 949 -9.03 3.41 48.78
CA GLY A 949 -8.73 4.38 49.85
C GLY A 949 -7.29 4.95 49.82
N LEU A 950 -6.43 4.42 48.96
CA LEU A 950 -5.05 4.87 48.77
C LEU A 950 -4.97 6.04 47.77
N PRO A 951 -3.88 6.84 47.75
CA PRO A 951 -3.73 7.91 46.77
C PRO A 951 -3.81 7.39 45.33
N ALA A 952 -4.75 7.95 44.57
CA ALA A 952 -4.97 7.58 43.18
C ALA A 952 -3.71 7.79 42.32
N SER A 953 -3.50 6.93 41.33
CA SER A 953 -2.36 7.03 40.41
C SER A 953 -2.80 6.93 38.95
N GLY A 954 -2.16 7.73 38.08
CA GLY A 954 -2.49 7.77 36.66
C GLY A 954 -2.01 9.06 35.99
N PRO A 955 -2.18 9.18 34.66
CA PRO A 955 -1.88 10.41 33.95
C PRO A 955 -2.85 11.53 34.35
N VAL A 956 -2.33 12.74 34.53
CA VAL A 956 -3.15 13.94 34.79
C VAL A 956 -3.55 14.55 33.45
N ASN A 957 -4.84 14.73 33.23
CA ASN A 957 -5.38 15.35 32.01
C ASN A 957 -6.33 16.49 32.35
N ILE A 958 -6.38 17.49 31.48
CA ILE A 958 -7.39 18.55 31.48
C ILE A 958 -8.15 18.40 30.18
N MET A 959 -9.45 18.13 30.27
CA MET A 959 -10.28 17.86 29.10
C MET A 959 -11.34 18.95 28.96
N LEU A 960 -11.52 19.46 27.74
CA LEU A 960 -12.65 20.30 27.40
C LEU A 960 -13.89 19.42 27.29
N GLY A 961 -14.91 19.67 28.12
CA GLY A 961 -16.16 18.93 28.09
C GLY A 961 -17.13 19.45 27.04
N SER A 962 -17.32 20.78 26.99
CA SER A 962 -18.14 21.46 26.01
C SER A 962 -17.81 22.94 25.92
N VAL A 963 -18.26 23.56 24.84
CA VAL A 963 -18.11 24.98 24.58
C VAL A 963 -19.35 25.49 23.83
N ALA A 964 -19.95 26.56 24.32
CA ALA A 964 -20.90 27.36 23.56
C ALA A 964 -20.25 28.67 23.17
N CYS A 965 -20.52 29.13 21.95
CA CYS A 965 -20.09 30.44 21.49
C CYS A 965 -21.28 31.18 20.88
N SER A 966 -21.55 32.38 21.39
CA SER A 966 -22.52 33.30 20.84
C SER A 966 -21.78 34.34 20.00
N PHE A 967 -22.09 34.37 18.70
CA PHE A 967 -21.55 35.33 17.75
C PHE A 967 -22.48 36.54 17.70
N ARG A 968 -21.97 37.74 18.00
CA ARG A 968 -22.77 38.98 18.06
C ARG A 968 -22.49 39.91 16.91
N ARG A 969 -21.22 39.98 16.46
CA ARG A 969 -20.79 40.85 15.36
C ARG A 969 -19.74 40.16 14.52
N GLU A 970 -19.72 40.51 13.25
CA GLU A 970 -18.71 40.06 12.32
C GLU A 970 -17.31 40.58 12.67
N VAL A 971 -16.31 39.78 12.34
CA VAL A 971 -14.90 40.16 12.43
C VAL A 971 -14.37 40.18 11.02
N GLY A 972 -14.11 41.41 10.52
CA GLY A 972 -13.65 41.65 9.15
C GLY A 972 -12.34 40.94 8.80
N ALA A 973 -12.12 40.70 7.51
CA ALA A 973 -10.84 40.20 7.00
C ALA A 973 -9.65 40.99 7.58
N PHE A 974 -8.60 40.27 8.00
CA PHE A 974 -7.37 40.81 8.60
C PHE A 974 -7.52 41.66 9.87
N SER A 975 -8.74 41.78 10.41
CA SER A 975 -9.00 42.54 11.62
C SER A 975 -8.32 41.90 12.83
N ARG A 976 -7.73 42.73 13.70
CA ARG A 976 -7.12 42.30 14.96
C ARG A 976 -8.14 42.34 16.09
N TYR A 977 -8.13 41.32 16.92
CA TYR A 977 -9.01 41.20 18.09
C TYR A 977 -8.25 40.65 19.29
N GLU A 978 -8.82 40.89 20.46
CA GLU A 978 -8.38 40.38 21.74
C GLU A 978 -9.40 39.39 22.28
N MET A 979 -8.90 38.36 22.94
CA MET A 979 -9.67 37.35 23.65
C MET A 979 -9.39 37.51 25.13
N TRP A 980 -10.44 37.79 25.88
CA TRP A 980 -10.38 38.06 27.31
C TRP A 980 -10.94 36.84 28.04
N SER A 981 -10.05 35.94 28.45
CA SER A 981 -10.42 34.68 29.10
C SER A 981 -10.26 34.77 30.61
N ARG A 982 -11.28 34.37 31.38
CA ARG A 982 -11.20 34.25 32.85
C ARG A 982 -12.03 33.08 33.38
N ILE A 983 -11.62 32.53 34.52
CA ILE A 983 -12.45 31.62 35.30
C ILE A 983 -13.61 32.44 35.88
N ILE A 984 -14.82 31.92 35.81
CA ILE A 984 -16.01 32.57 36.40
C ILE A 984 -16.57 31.79 37.59
N ALA A 985 -16.49 30.46 37.56
CA ALA A 985 -16.99 29.60 38.61
C ALA A 985 -16.45 28.17 38.45
N TRP A 986 -16.73 27.33 39.43
CA TRP A 986 -16.53 25.88 39.38
C TRP A 986 -17.56 25.19 40.27
N ASP A 987 -17.87 23.94 39.91
CA ASP A 987 -18.68 23.01 40.70
C ASP A 987 -17.84 21.76 41.06
N ARG A 988 -18.51 20.68 41.48
CA ARG A 988 -17.88 19.38 41.81
C ARG A 988 -17.01 18.78 40.69
N LYS A 989 -17.37 18.99 39.43
CA LYS A 989 -16.80 18.32 38.24
C LYS A 989 -16.16 19.30 37.27
N TRP A 990 -16.74 20.48 37.08
CA TRP A 990 -16.47 21.39 35.99
C TRP A 990 -15.88 22.71 36.48
N LEU A 991 -14.87 23.18 35.74
CA LEU A 991 -14.35 24.54 35.80
C LEU A 991 -14.90 25.35 34.62
N TYR A 992 -15.54 26.48 34.90
CA TYR A 992 -16.18 27.33 33.89
C TYR A 992 -15.31 28.52 33.52
N ILE A 993 -15.04 28.69 32.22
CA ILE A 993 -14.23 29.76 31.67
C ILE A 993 -15.05 30.54 30.65
N ILE A 994 -15.16 31.86 30.86
CA ILE A 994 -15.74 32.78 29.88
C ILE A 994 -14.62 33.42 29.06
N THR A 995 -14.86 33.62 27.76
CA THR A 995 -13.95 34.33 26.86
C THR A 995 -14.73 35.33 26.00
N HIS A 996 -14.37 36.60 26.06
CA HIS A 996 -14.94 37.63 25.18
C HIS A 996 -13.98 38.00 24.06
N PHE A 997 -14.49 38.06 22.84
CA PHE A 997 -13.79 38.60 21.66
C PHE A 997 -14.15 40.08 21.52
N VAL A 998 -13.14 40.94 21.52
CA VAL A 998 -13.30 42.38 21.35
C VAL A 998 -12.28 42.90 20.34
N PRO A 999 -12.58 43.98 19.58
CA PRO A 999 -11.59 44.57 18.69
C PRO A 999 -10.37 45.04 19.48
N LYS A 1000 -9.16 44.84 18.93
CA LYS A 1000 -7.91 45.12 19.64
C LYS A 1000 -7.82 46.59 20.09
N GLY A 1001 -7.43 46.83 21.34
CA GLY A 1001 -7.27 48.17 21.90
C GLY A 1001 -8.57 48.88 22.31
N THR A 1002 -9.72 48.22 22.18
CA THR A 1002 -11.04 48.79 22.53
C THR A 1002 -11.27 48.86 24.04
N ALA A 1003 -10.63 47.97 24.80
CA ALA A 1003 -10.74 47.88 26.25
C ALA A 1003 -9.35 47.79 26.89
N LYS A 1004 -9.19 48.38 28.08
CA LYS A 1004 -7.99 48.20 28.92
C LYS A 1004 -8.44 47.79 30.31
N PRO A 1005 -8.19 46.55 30.75
CA PRO A 1005 -8.63 46.12 32.07
C PRO A 1005 -7.87 46.93 33.14
N ALA A 1006 -8.54 47.24 34.25
CA ALA A 1006 -7.86 47.85 35.40
C ALA A 1006 -6.72 46.94 35.87
N GLU A 1007 -6.98 45.62 35.91
CA GLU A 1007 -5.97 44.59 36.19
C GLU A 1007 -6.17 43.34 35.34
N TRP A 1008 -5.07 42.73 34.89
CA TRP A 1008 -5.11 41.45 34.15
C TRP A 1008 -3.85 40.62 34.35
N LEU A 1009 -3.97 39.33 34.08
CA LEU A 1009 -2.86 38.37 34.15
C LEU A 1009 -1.85 38.65 33.03
N ASP A 1010 -0.59 38.87 33.37
CA ASP A 1010 0.47 38.98 32.37
C ASP A 1010 0.75 37.61 31.77
N ARG A 1011 0.42 37.45 30.49
CA ARG A 1011 0.76 36.26 29.71
C ARG A 1011 2.25 35.93 29.73
N ARG A 1012 3.14 36.90 30.00
CA ARG A 1012 4.60 36.69 30.13
C ARG A 1012 5.03 36.21 31.52
N CYS A 1013 4.09 35.89 32.39
CA CYS A 1013 4.33 35.42 33.74
C CYS A 1013 4.97 36.44 34.69
N ALA A 1014 4.74 37.73 34.46
CA ALA A 1014 5.18 38.80 35.35
C ALA A 1014 4.19 39.12 36.49
N GLY A 1015 3.12 38.33 36.66
CA GLY A 1015 2.08 38.57 37.67
C GLY A 1015 0.88 39.34 37.12
N LEU A 1016 0.36 40.30 37.89
CA LEU A 1016 -0.74 41.19 37.46
C LEU A 1016 -0.16 42.45 36.81
N LYS A 1017 -0.68 42.82 35.64
CA LYS A 1017 -0.52 44.16 35.10
C LYS A 1017 -1.67 45.03 35.58
N THR A 1018 -1.36 46.28 35.90
CA THR A 1018 -2.33 47.29 36.28
C THR A 1018 -2.32 48.45 35.29
N ASN A 1019 -3.49 49.02 34.99
CA ASN A 1019 -3.61 50.22 34.19
C ASN A 1019 -3.93 51.42 35.08
N LYS A 1020 -2.91 52.22 35.42
CA LYS A 1020 -3.05 53.40 36.30
C LYS A 1020 -3.88 54.54 35.69
N SER A 1021 -4.20 54.49 34.40
CA SER A 1021 -5.00 55.51 33.70
C SER A 1021 -6.46 55.13 33.49
N ALA A 1022 -6.93 54.03 34.09
CA ALA A 1022 -8.33 53.62 33.98
C ALA A 1022 -9.23 54.60 34.76
N THR A 1023 -9.90 55.51 34.05
CA THR A 1023 -10.89 56.43 34.64
C THR A 1023 -12.27 55.77 34.68
N SER A 1024 -13.05 56.03 35.74
CA SER A 1024 -14.43 55.54 35.92
C SER A 1024 -15.39 55.91 34.77
N ALA A 1025 -15.02 56.84 33.89
CA ALA A 1025 -15.75 57.20 32.68
C ALA A 1025 -15.82 56.06 31.62
N ASP A 1026 -14.86 55.12 31.61
CA ASP A 1026 -14.89 53.96 30.68
C ASP A 1026 -15.92 52.89 31.08
N ALA A 1027 -16.47 52.95 32.31
CA ALA A 1027 -17.47 52.03 32.83
C ALA A 1027 -18.89 52.29 32.27
N ALA A 1028 -19.15 53.51 31.78
CA ALA A 1028 -20.44 53.90 31.18
C ALA A 1028 -20.54 53.60 29.67
N ALA A 1029 -19.55 52.93 29.09
CA ALA A 1029 -19.54 52.62 27.66
C ALA A 1029 -20.53 51.49 27.34
N ASP A 1030 -21.20 51.61 26.20
CA ASP A 1030 -22.11 50.61 25.61
C ASP A 1030 -21.33 49.36 25.14
N TRP A 1031 -20.81 48.60 26.11
CA TRP A 1031 -19.88 47.48 25.91
C TRP A 1031 -20.52 46.33 25.13
N GLU A 1032 -21.83 46.18 25.22
CA GLU A 1032 -22.59 45.21 24.45
C GLU A 1032 -22.37 45.41 22.94
N LYS A 1033 -22.27 46.68 22.50
CA LYS A 1033 -21.97 47.04 21.11
C LYS A 1033 -20.49 46.84 20.74
N LYS A 1034 -19.61 46.46 21.66
CA LYS A 1034 -18.17 46.28 21.36
C LYS A 1034 -17.76 44.81 21.37
N ILE A 1035 -18.59 43.92 21.91
CA ILE A 1035 -18.32 42.48 21.97
C ILE A 1035 -18.66 41.84 20.61
N GLN A 1036 -17.68 41.17 20.01
CA GLN A 1036 -17.83 40.47 18.74
C GLN A 1036 -18.36 39.05 18.93
N ALA A 1037 -17.86 38.34 19.94
CA ALA A 1037 -18.35 37.02 20.32
C ALA A 1037 -18.08 36.74 21.81
N THR A 1038 -18.87 35.84 22.40
CA THR A 1038 -18.68 35.36 23.77
C THR A 1038 -18.70 33.84 23.78
N GLY A 1039 -17.63 33.23 24.27
CA GLY A 1039 -17.53 31.78 24.48
C GLY A 1039 -17.59 31.41 25.95
N LEU A 1040 -18.37 30.39 26.31
CA LEU A 1040 -18.40 29.76 27.63
C LEU A 1040 -17.97 28.31 27.52
N SER A 1041 -17.05 27.88 28.38
CA SER A 1041 -16.39 26.57 28.28
C SER A 1041 -16.39 25.84 29.61
N LYS A 1042 -16.63 24.52 29.61
CA LYS A 1042 -16.48 23.67 30.80
C LYS A 1042 -15.26 22.75 30.66
N TYR A 1043 -14.41 22.73 31.67
CA TYR A 1043 -13.22 21.88 31.75
C TYR A 1043 -13.32 20.90 32.90
N VAL A 1044 -12.84 19.68 32.68
CA VAL A 1044 -12.73 18.66 33.72
C VAL A 1044 -11.28 18.27 33.93
N PHE A 1045 -10.89 18.14 35.20
CA PHE A 1045 -9.60 17.60 35.60
C PHE A 1045 -9.72 16.10 35.83
N LYS A 1046 -8.76 15.33 35.31
CA LYS A 1046 -8.74 13.87 35.39
C LYS A 1046 -7.41 13.38 35.93
N LEU A 1047 -7.45 12.40 36.81
CA LEU A 1047 -6.30 11.61 37.26
C LEU A 1047 -6.56 10.14 36.92
N GLY A 1048 -5.97 9.66 35.83
CA GLY A 1048 -6.38 8.40 35.22
C GLY A 1048 -7.84 8.48 34.76
N ARG A 1049 -8.69 7.58 35.27
CA ARG A 1049 -10.14 7.58 34.99
C ARG A 1049 -10.95 8.46 35.97
N LEU A 1050 -10.35 8.87 37.09
CA LEU A 1050 -11.04 9.59 38.15
C LEU A 1050 -11.17 11.08 37.83
N THR A 1051 -12.35 11.62 38.11
CA THR A 1051 -12.62 13.07 38.05
C THR A 1051 -12.08 13.75 39.30
N VAL A 1052 -11.28 14.80 39.12
CA VAL A 1052 -10.72 15.60 40.21
C VAL A 1052 -11.54 16.87 40.39
N HIS A 1053 -11.92 17.17 41.63
CA HIS A 1053 -12.65 18.39 41.98
C HIS A 1053 -11.80 19.63 41.64
N PRO A 1054 -12.30 20.59 40.83
CA PRO A 1054 -11.54 21.78 40.43
C PRO A 1054 -10.93 22.56 41.60
N ALA A 1055 -11.65 22.69 42.71
CA ALA A 1055 -11.14 23.35 43.92
C ALA A 1055 -9.81 22.77 44.43
N ILE A 1056 -9.56 21.45 44.30
CA ILE A 1056 -8.28 20.84 44.68
C ILE A 1056 -7.15 21.44 43.83
N VAL A 1057 -7.37 21.57 42.52
CA VAL A 1057 -6.36 22.14 41.61
C VAL A 1057 -6.12 23.62 41.91
N LEU A 1058 -7.18 24.38 42.18
CA LEU A 1058 -7.10 25.81 42.46
C LEU A 1058 -6.43 26.10 43.81
N GLU A 1059 -6.80 25.38 44.87
CA GLU A 1059 -6.19 25.47 46.20
C GLU A 1059 -4.71 25.13 46.14
N GLN A 1060 -4.35 24.01 45.50
CA GLN A 1060 -2.95 23.62 45.34
C GLN A 1060 -2.15 24.55 44.41
N SER A 1061 -2.84 25.43 43.67
CA SER A 1061 -2.23 26.49 42.89
C SER A 1061 -2.10 27.82 43.65
N GLY A 1062 -2.56 27.91 44.90
CA GLY A 1062 -2.52 29.12 45.74
C GLY A 1062 -3.64 30.12 45.43
N LEU A 1063 -4.67 29.71 44.70
CA LEU A 1063 -5.75 30.58 44.23
C LEU A 1063 -6.97 30.60 45.15
N LEU A 1064 -7.04 29.72 46.15
CA LEU A 1064 -8.14 29.68 47.11
C LEU A 1064 -7.61 30.01 48.52
N PRO A 1065 -8.25 30.94 49.26
CA PRO A 1065 -7.94 31.21 50.65
C PRO A 1065 -8.47 30.08 51.55
N TYR A 1066 -8.04 30.06 52.80
CA TYR A 1066 -8.57 29.11 53.78
C TYR A 1066 -10.09 29.34 53.99
N ARG A 1067 -10.88 28.27 53.86
CA ARG A 1067 -12.33 28.28 54.11
C ARG A 1067 -12.65 27.32 55.26
N PRO A 1068 -13.38 27.76 56.30
CA PRO A 1068 -13.93 26.86 57.31
C PRO A 1068 -14.71 25.71 56.65
N HIS A 1069 -14.43 24.47 57.02
CA HIS A 1069 -15.03 23.24 56.45
C HIS A 1069 -14.59 22.82 55.03
N GLY A 1070 -13.69 23.58 54.37
CA GLY A 1070 -13.02 23.20 53.11
C GLY A 1070 -13.83 23.46 51.83
N TRP A 1071 -13.13 23.54 50.69
CA TRP A 1071 -13.72 23.89 49.38
C TRP A 1071 -14.36 22.75 48.60
N THR A 1072 -14.24 21.50 49.07
CA THR A 1072 -14.70 20.29 48.39
C THR A 1072 -15.98 19.70 48.99
N ARG A 1073 -16.49 20.28 50.08
CA ARG A 1073 -17.76 19.88 50.72
C ARG A 1073 -18.88 20.80 50.23
N GLU A 1074 -19.39 20.55 49.03
CA GLU A 1074 -20.71 21.06 48.65
C GLU A 1074 -21.74 20.01 49.08
N LYS A 1075 -22.67 20.37 49.97
CA LYS A 1075 -23.94 19.66 50.09
C LYS A 1075 -24.76 19.89 48.82
N ASP A 1076 -25.70 19.00 48.55
CA ASP A 1076 -26.61 19.05 47.40
C ASP A 1076 -27.11 20.48 47.13
N PRO A 1077 -27.24 20.97 45.88
CA PRO A 1077 -27.68 22.34 45.57
C PRO A 1077 -29.05 22.71 46.14
N THR A 1078 -29.82 21.72 46.61
CA THR A 1078 -31.15 21.84 47.22
C THR A 1078 -31.13 22.05 48.74
N GLU A 1079 -30.00 21.85 49.43
CA GLU A 1079 -29.85 22.21 50.85
C GLU A 1079 -29.12 23.56 50.96
N ILE A 1080 -29.89 24.65 50.85
CA ILE A 1080 -29.42 26.00 51.19
C ILE A 1080 -29.34 26.07 52.72
N ASP A 1081 -28.13 26.20 53.29
CA ASP A 1081 -27.98 26.63 54.68
C ASP A 1081 -28.12 28.16 54.70
N ASP A 1082 -29.27 28.63 55.17
CA ASP A 1082 -29.60 30.05 55.34
C ASP A 1082 -28.69 30.76 56.38
N ASN A 1083 -27.77 30.05 57.05
CA ASN A 1083 -26.91 30.62 58.10
C ASN A 1083 -25.56 31.20 57.64
N ASP A 1084 -25.09 30.94 56.42
CA ASP A 1084 -23.92 31.66 55.88
C ASP A 1084 -24.39 33.00 55.29
N GLN A 1085 -24.74 33.96 56.15
CA GLN A 1085 -25.01 35.35 55.77
C GLN A 1085 -23.77 35.95 55.09
N ILE A 1086 -23.72 35.88 53.76
CA ILE A 1086 -22.80 36.65 52.92
C ILE A 1086 -23.49 38.00 52.65
N ASP A 1087 -23.75 38.76 53.71
CA ASP A 1087 -24.36 40.09 53.60
C ASP A 1087 -23.29 41.10 53.14
N SER A 1088 -23.61 41.78 52.02
CA SER A 1088 -22.96 42.97 51.46
C SER A 1088 -21.45 43.10 51.68
N ILE A 1089 -20.66 42.36 50.90
CA ILE A 1089 -19.22 42.64 50.77
C ILE A 1089 -19.07 43.97 50.02
N ASN A 1090 -18.46 44.96 50.66
CA ASN A 1090 -18.10 46.24 50.04
C ASN A 1090 -17.05 45.98 48.95
N ASP A 1091 -17.34 46.35 47.70
CA ASP A 1091 -16.43 46.15 46.56
C ASP A 1091 -15.21 47.11 46.59
N ASP A 1092 -15.16 48.06 47.53
CA ASP A 1092 -14.17 49.15 47.61
C ASP A 1092 -12.88 48.83 48.41
N ASP A 1093 -12.83 47.72 49.18
CA ASP A 1093 -11.60 47.29 49.86
C ASP A 1093 -10.78 46.34 48.96
N ASP A 1094 -9.68 46.85 48.42
CA ASP A 1094 -8.89 46.21 47.35
C ASP A 1094 -7.82 45.22 47.86
N ASP A 1095 -7.63 45.10 49.19
CA ASP A 1095 -6.44 44.46 49.76
C ASP A 1095 -6.62 43.07 50.41
N GLU A 1096 -7.84 42.58 50.69
CA GLU A 1096 -8.01 41.20 51.21
C GLU A 1096 -9.02 40.35 50.41
N TRP A 1097 -8.53 39.27 49.80
CA TRP A 1097 -9.35 38.23 49.13
C TRP A 1097 -9.63 37.09 50.10
N ASP A 1098 -10.61 37.28 50.99
CA ASP A 1098 -11.07 36.26 51.92
C ASP A 1098 -11.95 35.19 51.25
N TRP A 1099 -12.28 34.12 51.98
CA TRP A 1099 -13.07 33.01 51.43
C TRP A 1099 -14.51 33.42 51.11
N ARG A 1100 -15.08 34.40 51.81
CA ARG A 1100 -16.44 34.90 51.57
C ARG A 1100 -16.52 35.61 50.23
N ARG A 1101 -15.53 36.45 49.90
CA ARG A 1101 -15.44 37.15 48.61
C ARG A 1101 -15.25 36.17 47.45
N VAL A 1102 -14.40 35.16 47.61
CA VAL A 1102 -14.20 34.12 46.59
C VAL A 1102 -15.48 33.32 46.37
N GLU A 1103 -16.18 32.94 47.44
CA GLU A 1103 -17.45 32.20 47.35
C GLU A 1103 -18.56 33.04 46.74
N ALA A 1104 -18.68 34.33 47.09
CA ALA A 1104 -19.64 35.25 46.49
C ALA A 1104 -19.45 35.39 44.97
N GLN A 1105 -18.21 35.56 44.51
CA GLN A 1105 -17.89 35.63 43.08
C GLN A 1105 -18.15 34.29 42.37
N ARG A 1106 -17.83 33.16 43.01
CA ARG A 1106 -18.12 31.82 42.48
C ARG A 1106 -19.63 31.60 42.33
N ARG A 1107 -20.45 31.95 43.34
CA ARG A 1107 -21.92 31.85 43.30
C ARG A 1107 -22.50 32.71 42.16
N LYS A 1108 -22.05 33.95 42.04
CA LYS A 1108 -22.43 34.85 40.93
C LYS A 1108 -22.07 34.26 39.56
N GLY A 1109 -20.92 33.60 39.43
CA GLY A 1109 -20.55 32.90 38.19
C GLY A 1109 -21.38 31.63 37.95
N MET A 1110 -21.78 30.92 39.00
CA MET A 1110 -22.63 29.73 38.91
C MET A 1110 -24.04 30.05 38.38
N GLU A 1111 -24.59 31.24 38.64
CA GLU A 1111 -25.85 31.69 38.02
C GLU A 1111 -25.76 31.78 36.48
N MET A 1112 -24.57 32.08 35.94
CA MET A 1112 -24.34 32.08 34.49
C MET A 1112 -24.07 30.67 33.96
N ALA A 1113 -23.31 29.86 34.72
CA ALA A 1113 -23.00 28.49 34.35
C ALA A 1113 -24.25 27.59 34.35
N SER A 1114 -25.18 27.79 35.28
CA SER A 1114 -26.43 27.00 35.37
C SER A 1114 -27.31 27.17 34.13
N LYS A 1115 -27.36 28.38 33.55
CA LYS A 1115 -28.09 28.62 32.28
C LYS A 1115 -27.48 27.85 31.10
N PHE A 1116 -26.17 27.69 31.08
CA PHE A 1116 -25.48 26.90 30.07
C PHE A 1116 -25.68 25.40 30.29
N GLN A 1117 -25.69 24.97 31.55
CA GLN A 1117 -26.00 23.59 31.90
C GLN A 1117 -27.45 23.23 31.53
N ALA A 1118 -28.42 24.11 31.81
CA ALA A 1118 -29.81 23.91 31.40
C ALA A 1118 -29.99 23.73 29.88
N LEU A 1119 -29.18 24.39 29.06
CA LEU A 1119 -29.18 24.16 27.61
C LEU A 1119 -28.66 22.76 27.23
N GLU A 1120 -27.73 22.21 28.00
CA GLU A 1120 -27.25 20.84 27.79
C GLU A 1120 -28.21 19.79 28.33
N ASP A 1121 -28.93 20.08 29.39
CA ASP A 1121 -29.95 19.16 29.91
C ASP A 1121 -31.09 18.92 28.88
N MET A 1122 -31.20 19.79 27.86
CA MET A 1122 -32.07 19.58 26.70
C MET A 1122 -31.73 18.32 25.88
N HIS A 1123 -30.55 17.70 26.05
CA HIS A 1123 -30.28 16.40 25.41
C HIS A 1123 -31.27 15.33 25.87
N ASP A 1124 -31.77 15.43 27.11
CA ASP A 1124 -32.76 14.50 27.65
C ASP A 1124 -34.16 14.67 27.02
N LEU A 1125 -34.36 15.74 26.24
CA LEU A 1125 -35.56 15.90 25.43
C LEU A 1125 -35.53 15.05 24.15
N PHE A 1126 -34.36 14.63 23.68
CA PHE A 1126 -34.27 13.76 22.51
C PHE A 1126 -34.65 12.32 22.87
N ASP A 1127 -35.91 11.98 22.63
CA ASP A 1127 -36.54 10.70 22.99
C ASP A 1127 -36.49 9.63 21.88
N GLY A 1128 -35.82 9.94 20.75
CA GLY A 1128 -35.77 9.05 19.58
C GLY A 1128 -37.03 9.07 18.72
N GLY A 1129 -37.94 10.04 18.90
CA GLY A 1129 -39.15 10.21 18.09
C GLY A 1129 -40.39 9.48 18.64
N ASN A 1130 -40.38 9.03 19.90
CA ASN A 1130 -41.49 8.32 20.52
C ASN A 1130 -42.72 9.21 20.76
N ASP A 1131 -42.52 10.50 21.05
CA ASP A 1131 -43.60 11.48 21.29
C ASP A 1131 -43.76 12.54 20.18
N GLY A 1132 -43.18 12.33 18.99
CA GLY A 1132 -43.50 13.10 17.79
C GLY A 1132 -43.24 14.61 17.88
N ALA A 1133 -42.04 15.02 17.46
CA ALA A 1133 -41.59 16.41 17.33
C ALA A 1133 -41.62 17.23 18.64
N LEU A 1134 -40.43 17.65 19.10
CA LEU A 1134 -40.19 18.52 20.27
C LEU A 1134 -40.72 19.97 20.14
N GLY A 1135 -41.72 20.19 19.27
CA GLY A 1135 -42.41 21.46 19.12
C GLY A 1135 -43.04 21.60 17.74
N ARG A 1136 -44.35 21.89 17.71
CA ARG A 1136 -44.93 22.70 16.62
C ARG A 1136 -44.49 24.15 16.90
N PHE A 1137 -43.50 24.64 16.16
CA PHE A 1137 -43.28 26.08 16.02
C PHE A 1137 -44.14 26.63 14.89
#